data_AF-A0A365D0W0-F1
#
_entry.id   AF-A0A365D0W0-F1
#
_cell.length_a   1.000
_cell.length_b   1.000
_cell.length_c   1.000
_cell.angle_alpha   90.00
_cell.angle_beta   90.00
_cell.angle_gamma   90.00
#
_symmetry.space_group_name_H-M   'P 1'
#
loop_
_entity.id
_entity.type
_entity.pdbx_description
1 polymer ?
#
loop_
_entity_poly.entity_id
_entity_poly.type
_entity_poly.pdbx_seq_one_letter_code
_entity_poly.pdbx_strand_id
1 'polypeptide(L)'
;MITVLAVHFSVAVLAPFLFRAWGRNAFYALAAVPAVSFAWLAFQHDAVYSGSGAVSEVFEWIPGLHLEFAFRMDALAWVMSLLVLGVGALVLLYCARYFKRKDQDLGAFGAQLLAFAGAMFGLVLADDLLLLFIFWELTTILSYLLIGFARTRLAARRSALQALMVTTAGGLAMLVGLIMLGYTAGTYRISSILEQAAALVSGPSGATVGAAVVLILVGAITKSALVPFHFWLPGAMAAPTPVSAYLHAAAMVKAGIYLVARLAPGFAETAYWQPVVLGLGLATMLVGGYRALRQTDIKLILAYGTVSQLGFLTMVVGLGTPDAALAGLAMLLAHGLFKATLFLVVGIIDHQSGTRDVRKLSGVFRSSRALGIVAGIGAASMAGVPLLAGFVAKESVLEAFVHHATGPHAGPWGMVVLAGLVVGSILTFAYSARFMWGAFAAKPGVEPTPFKAIRPSFLAAPAVLSLLTIAYGLWPVPVDAWIQPYAALFASTAPDAGTPAEQAGHLALWHGFTPALGLTAVTFVLGLAMYVGRNAVARAQARVPGWVDGDRGYQLTIGALDDAAVWITGRTQRGSLYFYLAVILSVAFVLPLTAILLSGNALPQDIYLVDPHSPLQLVAGAGIVIGALAAVKANKRFLAVLMVSVTGYGIALMFALQGAPDLALTQMLVETIILVAFVLAMRSLPPELRDRTGGKYRVLRVIIGLGFGVTMVFAAIFAMGARTAIPVSLQFPQLAYEGGGGLNVVNVTLVDIRAWDTFGEISVLALAATGVASLIFVRGRGDRLQRSASVAEGTVGRYHGVDPGSRDGAALAISRKFAASARDAWIVAGRTLAPERRSIIFEVVTRLMFHSMIIFSLYLLLAGHNLPGGGFAGGLTAGLALTIRYLAGGRFELREAAPLSAGALLGTGLALAAASGVTPLLLGGQVFQSAIIEVWLPVFGDIKFVTSTIFDIGVYVVVVGLVLDVLRSLGAEIDEHMEERSAAAGPEPAQQDQEPDRFPAETTAKGNA
;
A
#
# COMPACT_ATOMS: atom_id res chain seq x y z
N MET A 1 -1.56 -28.07 -23.42
CA MET A 1 -2.18 -27.63 -22.15
C MET A 1 -2.63 -26.18 -22.22
N ILE A 2 -1.80 -25.29 -22.77
CA ILE A 2 -2.09 -23.86 -22.90
C ILE A 2 -3.40 -23.58 -23.65
N THR A 3 -3.67 -24.32 -24.73
CA THR A 3 -4.93 -24.17 -25.49
C THR A 3 -6.16 -24.38 -24.60
N VAL A 4 -6.14 -25.37 -23.70
CA VAL A 4 -7.25 -25.64 -22.78
C VAL A 4 -7.44 -24.46 -21.82
N LEU A 5 -6.34 -23.92 -21.27
CA LEU A 5 -6.38 -22.74 -20.41
C LEU A 5 -6.93 -21.52 -21.16
N ALA A 6 -6.41 -21.26 -22.36
CA ALA A 6 -6.83 -20.15 -23.22
C ALA A 6 -8.33 -20.21 -23.53
N VAL A 7 -8.86 -21.40 -23.85
CA VAL A 7 -10.30 -21.60 -24.11
C VAL A 7 -11.14 -21.33 -22.86
N HIS A 8 -10.73 -21.80 -21.67
CA HIS A 8 -11.47 -21.53 -20.43
C HIS A 8 -11.60 -20.03 -20.16
N PHE A 9 -10.49 -19.28 -20.23
CA PHE A 9 -10.50 -17.85 -19.98
C PHE A 9 -11.19 -17.06 -21.10
N SER A 10 -10.98 -17.42 -22.37
CA SER A 10 -11.62 -16.74 -23.51
C SER A 10 -13.14 -16.91 -23.50
N VAL A 11 -13.64 -18.12 -23.25
CA VAL A 11 -15.09 -18.36 -23.17
C VAL A 11 -15.68 -17.72 -21.90
N ALA A 12 -14.93 -17.66 -20.80
CA ALA A 12 -15.36 -16.91 -19.62
C ALA A 12 -15.59 -15.42 -19.91
N VAL A 13 -14.71 -14.78 -20.70
CA VAL A 13 -14.90 -13.39 -21.16
C VAL A 13 -16.14 -13.24 -22.04
N LEU A 14 -16.44 -14.23 -22.87
CA LEU A 14 -17.62 -14.24 -23.75
C LEU A 14 -18.93 -14.60 -23.03
N ALA A 15 -18.87 -15.14 -21.81
CA ALA A 15 -20.04 -15.64 -21.09
C ALA A 15 -21.16 -14.59 -20.92
N PRO A 16 -20.92 -13.32 -20.56
CA PRO A 16 -22.00 -12.32 -20.45
C PRO A 16 -22.83 -12.18 -21.72
N PHE A 17 -22.22 -12.30 -22.90
CA PHE A 17 -22.93 -12.26 -24.18
C PHE A 17 -23.77 -13.52 -24.42
N LEU A 18 -23.23 -14.70 -24.11
CA LEU A 18 -23.98 -15.97 -24.18
C LEU A 18 -25.21 -15.95 -23.26
N PHE A 19 -25.09 -15.39 -22.06
CA PHE A 19 -26.20 -15.26 -21.13
C PHE A 19 -27.26 -14.25 -21.58
N ARG A 20 -26.89 -13.21 -22.33
CA ARG A 20 -27.87 -12.31 -22.96
C ARG A 20 -28.68 -13.03 -24.05
N ALA A 21 -28.04 -13.92 -24.82
CA ALA A 21 -28.70 -14.64 -25.90
C ALA A 21 -29.54 -15.86 -25.42
N TRP A 22 -29.01 -16.68 -24.52
CA TRP A 22 -29.60 -17.97 -24.14
C TRP A 22 -30.08 -18.04 -22.68
N GLY A 23 -29.96 -16.95 -21.92
CA GLY A 23 -30.30 -16.91 -20.50
C GLY A 23 -29.59 -18.02 -19.72
N ARG A 24 -30.29 -18.65 -18.76
CA ARG A 24 -29.74 -19.76 -17.97
C ARG A 24 -29.32 -21.00 -18.78
N ASN A 25 -29.76 -21.15 -20.04
CA ASN A 25 -29.32 -22.28 -20.86
C ASN A 25 -27.88 -22.09 -21.38
N ALA A 26 -27.31 -20.87 -21.29
CA ALA A 26 -25.91 -20.61 -21.58
C ALA A 26 -24.95 -21.46 -20.72
N PHE A 27 -25.39 -21.90 -19.53
CA PHE A 27 -24.66 -22.86 -18.70
C PHE A 27 -24.36 -24.19 -19.41
N TYR A 28 -25.18 -24.64 -20.37
CA TYR A 28 -24.86 -25.83 -21.17
C TYR A 28 -23.65 -25.60 -22.07
N ALA A 29 -23.57 -24.43 -22.69
CA ALA A 29 -22.42 -24.04 -23.51
C ALA A 29 -21.16 -23.87 -22.64
N LEU A 30 -21.29 -23.25 -21.46
CA LEU A 30 -20.17 -23.15 -20.52
C LEU A 30 -19.73 -24.53 -20.01
N ALA A 31 -20.65 -25.45 -19.74
CA ALA A 31 -20.34 -26.81 -19.31
C ALA A 31 -19.61 -27.63 -20.38
N ALA A 32 -19.85 -27.33 -21.66
CA ALA A 32 -19.16 -28.00 -22.76
C ALA A 32 -17.64 -27.75 -22.74
N VAL A 33 -17.19 -26.58 -22.29
CA VAL A 33 -15.76 -26.24 -22.24
C VAL A 33 -14.95 -27.20 -21.36
N PRO A 34 -15.23 -27.35 -20.05
CA PRO A 34 -14.54 -28.32 -19.21
C PRO A 34 -14.88 -29.76 -19.59
N ALA A 35 -16.06 -30.06 -20.18
CA ALA A 35 -16.37 -31.41 -20.66
C ALA A 35 -15.50 -31.84 -21.85
N VAL A 36 -15.31 -30.98 -22.84
CA VAL A 36 -14.39 -31.21 -23.97
C VAL A 36 -12.95 -31.27 -23.47
N SER A 37 -12.59 -30.42 -22.51
CA SER A 37 -11.26 -30.44 -21.89
C SER A 37 -11.00 -31.73 -21.10
N PHE A 38 -12.02 -32.26 -20.42
CA PHE A 38 -11.98 -33.55 -19.74
C PHE A 38 -11.81 -34.70 -20.75
N ALA A 39 -12.54 -34.68 -21.87
CA ALA A 39 -12.39 -35.67 -22.94
C ALA A 39 -10.98 -35.61 -23.54
N TRP A 40 -10.47 -34.42 -23.84
CA TRP A 40 -9.08 -34.24 -24.29
C TRP A 40 -8.09 -34.81 -23.27
N LEU A 41 -8.26 -34.51 -21.98
CA LEU A 41 -7.39 -35.01 -20.92
C LEU A 41 -7.39 -36.56 -20.84
N ALA A 42 -8.55 -37.19 -21.04
CA ALA A 42 -8.66 -38.64 -21.08
C ALA A 42 -7.85 -39.26 -22.23
N PHE A 43 -7.77 -38.59 -23.39
CA PHE A 43 -6.93 -39.01 -24.51
C PHE A 43 -5.43 -38.81 -24.27
N GLN A 44 -5.04 -37.97 -23.31
CA GLN A 44 -3.63 -37.76 -22.94
C GLN A 44 -3.08 -38.82 -21.98
N HIS A 45 -3.89 -39.80 -21.57
CA HIS A 45 -3.48 -40.87 -20.66
C HIS A 45 -2.16 -41.53 -21.11
N ASP A 46 -2.11 -42.08 -22.32
CA ASP A 46 -0.94 -42.84 -22.78
C ASP A 46 0.32 -41.97 -22.87
N ALA A 47 0.17 -40.67 -23.14
CA ALA A 47 1.29 -39.73 -23.15
C ALA A 47 1.85 -39.49 -21.74
N VAL A 48 0.98 -39.34 -20.73
CA VAL A 48 1.37 -39.12 -19.32
C VAL A 48 2.04 -40.36 -18.72
N TYR A 49 1.51 -41.55 -19.02
CA TYR A 49 2.03 -42.83 -18.50
C TYR A 49 3.07 -43.49 -19.42
N SER A 50 3.56 -42.77 -20.44
CA SER A 50 4.69 -43.22 -21.28
C SER A 50 6.01 -43.18 -20.51
N GLY A 51 7.10 -43.68 -21.11
CA GLY A 51 8.42 -43.74 -20.49
C GLY A 51 9.01 -42.38 -20.03
N SER A 52 8.47 -41.24 -20.47
CA SER A 52 8.86 -39.90 -19.98
C SER A 52 8.23 -39.52 -18.64
N GLY A 53 7.19 -40.24 -18.20
CA GLY A 53 6.50 -40.05 -16.92
C GLY A 53 5.71 -38.75 -16.76
N ALA A 54 5.72 -37.86 -17.76
CA ALA A 54 4.94 -36.63 -17.81
C ALA A 54 4.91 -36.02 -19.22
N VAL A 55 3.93 -35.14 -19.44
CA VAL A 55 3.87 -34.21 -20.58
C VAL A 55 4.19 -32.79 -20.11
N SER A 56 5.18 -32.13 -20.70
CA SER A 56 5.58 -30.76 -20.33
C SER A 56 5.51 -29.78 -21.50
N GLU A 57 5.12 -28.54 -21.19
CA GLU A 57 5.14 -27.37 -22.09
C GLU A 57 5.79 -26.22 -21.34
N VAL A 58 6.87 -25.64 -21.87
CA VAL A 58 7.61 -24.55 -21.21
C VAL A 58 7.79 -23.39 -22.17
N PHE A 59 7.42 -22.19 -21.73
CA PHE A 59 7.62 -20.94 -22.45
C PHE A 59 8.17 -19.89 -21.49
N GLU A 60 9.26 -19.23 -21.87
CA GLU A 60 9.84 -18.16 -21.05
C GLU A 60 8.91 -16.94 -21.03
N TRP A 61 8.63 -16.39 -19.83
CA TRP A 61 7.77 -15.22 -19.69
C TRP A 61 8.54 -13.98 -19.25
N ILE A 62 9.24 -14.05 -18.11
CA ILE A 62 10.06 -12.95 -17.59
C ILE A 62 11.45 -13.51 -17.21
N PRO A 63 12.43 -13.49 -18.13
CA PRO A 63 13.77 -14.05 -17.94
C PRO A 63 14.48 -13.53 -16.68
N GLY A 64 14.40 -12.21 -16.43
CA GLY A 64 15.08 -11.57 -15.30
C GLY A 64 14.55 -11.96 -13.92
N LEU A 65 13.37 -12.58 -13.85
CA LEU A 65 12.80 -13.15 -12.63
C LEU A 65 12.88 -14.68 -12.60
N HIS A 66 13.49 -15.30 -13.63
CA HIS A 66 13.43 -16.75 -13.86
C HIS A 66 11.99 -17.29 -13.82
N LEU A 67 11.05 -16.50 -14.35
CA LEU A 67 9.62 -16.82 -14.35
C LEU A 67 9.22 -17.40 -15.71
N GLU A 68 8.76 -18.65 -15.70
CA GLU A 68 8.38 -19.41 -16.90
C GLU A 68 6.90 -19.80 -16.87
N PHE A 69 6.25 -19.80 -18.03
CA PHE A 69 5.02 -20.56 -18.24
C PHE A 69 5.36 -22.05 -18.39
N ALA A 70 5.77 -22.67 -17.28
CA ALA A 70 6.07 -24.09 -17.20
C ALA A 70 4.83 -24.88 -16.75
N PHE A 71 4.30 -25.71 -17.65
CA PHE A 71 3.21 -26.63 -17.38
C PHE A 71 3.70 -28.07 -17.46
N ARG A 72 3.41 -28.86 -16.43
CA ARG A 72 3.75 -30.28 -16.36
C ARG A 72 2.53 -31.10 -15.94
N MET A 73 2.24 -32.14 -16.71
CA MET A 73 1.17 -33.10 -16.46
C MET A 73 1.76 -34.47 -16.16
N ASP A 74 1.93 -34.77 -14.88
CA ASP A 74 2.25 -36.10 -14.35
C ASP A 74 1.01 -36.76 -13.71
N ALA A 75 1.18 -37.94 -13.11
CA ALA A 75 0.06 -38.73 -12.58
C ALA A 75 -0.78 -37.96 -11.55
N LEU A 76 -0.14 -37.22 -10.62
CA LEU A 76 -0.84 -36.40 -9.63
C LEU A 76 -1.65 -35.29 -10.31
N ALA A 77 -1.02 -34.54 -11.22
CA ALA A 77 -1.66 -33.44 -11.92
C ALA A 77 -2.80 -33.92 -12.84
N TRP A 78 -2.64 -35.08 -13.47
CA TRP A 78 -3.63 -35.69 -14.35
C TRP A 78 -4.88 -36.12 -13.57
N VAL A 79 -4.71 -36.86 -12.46
CA VAL A 79 -5.81 -37.29 -11.57
C VAL A 79 -6.57 -36.09 -11.01
N MET A 80 -5.85 -35.06 -10.56
CA MET A 80 -6.45 -33.83 -10.06
C MET A 80 -7.21 -33.08 -11.17
N SER A 81 -6.66 -33.03 -12.38
CA SER A 81 -7.28 -32.36 -13.52
C SER A 81 -8.57 -33.04 -13.97
N LEU A 82 -8.63 -34.38 -13.93
CA LEU A 82 -9.87 -35.13 -14.18
C LEU A 82 -10.96 -34.73 -13.19
N LEU A 83 -10.61 -34.60 -11.91
CA LEU A 83 -11.56 -34.21 -10.89
C LEU A 83 -12.03 -32.76 -11.07
N VAL A 84 -11.11 -31.83 -11.30
CA VAL A 84 -11.40 -30.40 -11.53
C VAL A 84 -12.32 -30.23 -12.74
N LEU A 85 -11.92 -30.74 -13.91
CA LEU A 85 -12.68 -30.55 -15.16
C LEU A 85 -14.00 -31.34 -15.15
N GLY A 86 -13.98 -32.59 -14.68
CA GLY A 86 -15.16 -33.46 -14.65
C GLY A 86 -16.25 -32.94 -13.71
N VAL A 87 -15.90 -32.63 -12.46
CA VAL A 87 -16.86 -32.03 -11.51
C VAL A 87 -17.25 -30.63 -11.95
N GLY A 88 -16.33 -29.83 -12.49
CA GLY A 88 -16.61 -28.50 -13.03
C GLY A 88 -17.68 -28.52 -14.13
N ALA A 89 -17.56 -29.46 -15.09
CA ALA A 89 -18.55 -29.66 -16.15
C ALA A 89 -19.93 -30.03 -15.58
N LEU A 90 -19.98 -30.97 -14.64
CA LEU A 90 -21.24 -31.41 -14.02
C LEU A 90 -21.88 -30.32 -13.15
N VAL A 91 -21.09 -29.49 -12.47
CA VAL A 91 -21.59 -28.34 -11.70
C VAL A 91 -22.16 -27.27 -12.62
N LEU A 92 -21.47 -26.94 -13.72
CA LEU A 92 -21.99 -25.99 -14.73
C LEU A 92 -23.29 -26.51 -15.36
N LEU A 93 -23.34 -27.80 -15.68
CA LEU A 93 -24.56 -28.47 -16.17
C LEU A 93 -25.72 -28.33 -15.17
N TYR A 94 -25.43 -28.53 -13.88
CA TYR A 94 -26.39 -28.38 -12.80
C TYR A 94 -26.90 -26.94 -12.64
N CYS A 95 -26.03 -25.93 -12.82
CA CYS A 95 -26.40 -24.51 -12.75
C CYS A 95 -27.55 -24.14 -13.72
N ALA A 96 -27.63 -24.78 -14.89
CA ALA A 96 -28.67 -24.54 -15.89
C ALA A 96 -30.10 -24.79 -15.37
N ARG A 97 -30.24 -25.61 -14.31
CA ARG A 97 -31.52 -25.96 -13.69
C ARG A 97 -31.65 -25.49 -12.24
N TYR A 98 -30.54 -25.20 -11.57
CA TYR A 98 -30.52 -24.57 -10.25
C TYR A 98 -31.02 -23.11 -10.29
N PHE A 99 -30.55 -22.30 -11.24
CA PHE A 99 -30.94 -20.90 -11.34
C PHE A 99 -32.29 -20.70 -12.05
N LYS A 100 -33.04 -19.69 -11.61
CA LYS A 100 -34.28 -19.26 -12.24
C LYS A 100 -33.98 -18.33 -13.41
N ARG A 101 -34.89 -18.24 -14.38
CA ARG A 101 -34.73 -17.36 -15.56
C ARG A 101 -34.64 -15.87 -15.21
N LYS A 102 -35.17 -15.46 -14.05
CA LYS A 102 -35.21 -14.07 -13.60
C LYS A 102 -34.05 -13.69 -12.67
N ASP A 103 -33.16 -14.63 -12.34
CA ASP A 103 -32.01 -14.33 -11.51
C ASP A 103 -31.07 -13.38 -12.28
N GLN A 104 -30.61 -12.33 -11.62
CA GLN A 104 -29.73 -11.32 -12.21
C GLN A 104 -28.27 -11.81 -12.17
N ASP A 105 -27.39 -11.15 -12.93
CA ASP A 105 -25.93 -11.35 -12.91
C ASP A 105 -25.41 -12.76 -13.25
N LEU A 106 -26.24 -13.61 -13.86
CA LEU A 106 -25.85 -14.98 -14.24
C LEU A 106 -24.66 -15.01 -15.22
N GLY A 107 -24.52 -13.98 -16.06
CA GLY A 107 -23.39 -13.84 -16.99
C GLY A 107 -22.04 -13.71 -16.27
N ALA A 108 -21.96 -12.82 -15.28
CA ALA A 108 -20.75 -12.64 -14.48
C ALA A 108 -20.46 -13.87 -13.62
N PHE A 109 -21.49 -14.46 -13.02
CA PHE A 109 -21.35 -15.69 -12.24
C PHE A 109 -20.83 -16.86 -13.09
N GLY A 110 -21.39 -17.06 -14.28
CA GLY A 110 -20.95 -18.11 -15.20
C GLY A 110 -19.51 -17.90 -15.67
N ALA A 111 -19.15 -16.65 -16.01
CA ALA A 111 -17.78 -16.27 -16.34
C ALA A 111 -16.80 -16.62 -15.21
N GLN A 112 -17.11 -16.20 -13.99
CA GLN A 112 -16.27 -16.43 -12.80
C GLN A 112 -16.12 -17.92 -12.51
N LEU A 113 -17.19 -18.71 -12.62
CA LEU A 113 -17.15 -20.14 -12.35
C LEU A 113 -16.33 -20.92 -13.40
N LEU A 114 -16.44 -20.55 -14.68
CA LEU A 114 -15.64 -21.14 -15.75
C LEU A 114 -14.16 -20.73 -15.66
N ALA A 115 -13.90 -19.44 -15.42
CA ALA A 115 -12.54 -18.94 -15.19
C ALA A 115 -11.91 -19.61 -13.96
N PHE A 116 -12.70 -19.89 -12.92
CA PHE A 116 -12.23 -20.58 -11.73
C PHE A 116 -11.85 -22.05 -12.03
N ALA A 117 -12.59 -22.73 -12.91
CA ALA A 117 -12.19 -24.04 -13.41
C ALA A 117 -10.88 -23.99 -14.20
N GLY A 118 -10.70 -22.98 -15.07
CA GLY A 118 -9.45 -22.76 -15.79
C GLY A 118 -8.27 -22.45 -14.85
N ALA A 119 -8.49 -21.59 -13.85
CA ALA A 119 -7.48 -21.24 -12.86
C ALA A 119 -7.04 -22.43 -12.01
N MET A 120 -7.99 -23.27 -11.57
CA MET A 120 -7.67 -24.50 -10.84
C MET A 120 -6.94 -25.53 -11.70
N PHE A 121 -7.31 -25.67 -12.98
CA PHE A 121 -6.59 -26.52 -13.91
C PHE A 121 -5.15 -26.01 -14.12
N GLY A 122 -4.97 -24.70 -14.28
CA GLY A 122 -3.65 -24.07 -14.38
C GLY A 122 -2.80 -24.26 -13.12
N LEU A 123 -3.40 -24.13 -11.93
CA LEU A 123 -2.75 -24.37 -10.64
C LEU A 123 -2.18 -25.79 -10.54
N VAL A 124 -2.97 -26.78 -10.97
CA VAL A 124 -2.60 -28.20 -10.91
C VAL A 124 -1.53 -28.54 -11.95
N LEU A 125 -1.46 -27.82 -13.07
CA LEU A 125 -0.43 -28.03 -14.09
C LEU A 125 0.84 -27.22 -13.87
N ALA A 126 0.83 -26.22 -13.00
CA ALA A 126 1.97 -25.33 -12.82
C ALA A 126 3.19 -26.10 -12.28
N ASP A 127 4.28 -26.05 -13.05
CA ASP A 127 5.58 -26.63 -12.68
C ASP A 127 6.60 -25.54 -12.30
N ASP A 128 6.17 -24.28 -12.23
CA ASP A 128 6.93 -23.15 -11.71
C ASP A 128 6.24 -22.64 -10.43
N LEU A 129 7.00 -22.42 -9.35
CA LEU A 129 6.47 -22.01 -8.03
C LEU A 129 5.75 -20.65 -8.10
N LEU A 130 6.26 -19.69 -8.86
CA LEU A 130 5.68 -18.37 -9.01
C LEU A 130 4.43 -18.42 -9.89
N LEU A 131 4.45 -19.24 -10.94
CA LEU A 131 3.25 -19.51 -11.76
C LEU A 131 2.15 -20.19 -10.95
N LEU A 132 2.51 -21.15 -10.10
CA LEU A 132 1.60 -21.80 -9.16
C LEU A 132 0.97 -20.75 -8.24
N PHE A 133 1.76 -19.79 -7.71
CA PHE A 133 1.25 -18.69 -6.90
C PHE A 133 0.27 -17.77 -7.67
N ILE A 134 0.53 -17.49 -8.95
CA ILE A 134 -0.38 -16.68 -9.77
C ILE A 134 -1.74 -17.38 -9.92
N PHE A 135 -1.75 -18.67 -10.26
CA PHE A 135 -3.01 -19.43 -10.31
C PHE A 135 -3.63 -19.59 -8.94
N TRP A 136 -2.82 -19.71 -7.88
CA TRP A 136 -3.28 -19.74 -6.50
C TRP A 136 -4.08 -18.49 -6.14
N GLU A 137 -3.56 -17.29 -6.42
CA GLU A 137 -4.28 -16.05 -6.14
C GLU A 137 -5.44 -15.81 -7.10
N LEU A 138 -5.33 -16.25 -8.36
CA LEU A 138 -6.46 -16.20 -9.29
C LEU A 138 -7.66 -17.02 -8.76
N THR A 139 -7.41 -18.20 -8.18
CA THR A 139 -8.46 -18.97 -7.51
C THR A 139 -8.98 -18.28 -6.25
N THR A 140 -8.13 -17.57 -5.49
CA THR A 140 -8.55 -16.74 -4.34
C THR A 140 -9.56 -15.69 -4.79
N ILE A 141 -9.20 -14.87 -5.78
CA ILE A 141 -10.01 -13.74 -6.26
C ILE A 141 -11.34 -14.24 -6.85
N LEU A 142 -11.29 -15.27 -7.68
CA LEU A 142 -12.50 -15.82 -8.30
C LEU A 142 -13.42 -16.47 -7.24
N SER A 143 -12.86 -17.17 -6.25
CA SER A 143 -13.67 -17.71 -5.13
C SER A 143 -14.33 -16.61 -4.30
N TYR A 144 -13.63 -15.50 -4.04
CA TYR A 144 -14.18 -14.33 -3.36
C TYR A 144 -15.41 -13.78 -4.10
N LEU A 145 -15.31 -13.62 -5.42
CA LEU A 145 -16.41 -13.14 -6.25
C LEU A 145 -17.60 -14.10 -6.25
N LEU A 146 -17.33 -15.42 -6.30
CA LEU A 146 -18.36 -16.45 -6.28
C LEU A 146 -19.06 -16.56 -4.91
N ILE A 147 -18.33 -16.41 -3.80
CA ILE A 147 -18.91 -16.36 -2.44
C ILE A 147 -19.77 -15.09 -2.29
N GLY A 148 -19.28 -13.97 -2.82
CA GLY A 148 -19.94 -12.67 -2.83
C GLY A 148 -21.11 -12.51 -3.81
N PHE A 149 -21.61 -13.59 -4.44
CA PHE A 149 -22.67 -13.53 -5.46
C PHE A 149 -23.91 -12.75 -4.99
N ALA A 150 -24.37 -12.99 -3.76
CA ALA A 150 -25.50 -12.28 -3.17
C ALA A 150 -25.07 -10.91 -2.59
N ARG A 151 -24.64 -9.99 -3.47
CA ARG A 151 -24.00 -8.69 -3.12
C ARG A 151 -24.80 -7.80 -2.18
N THR A 152 -26.13 -7.88 -2.20
CA THR A 152 -27.00 -7.10 -1.32
C THR A 152 -27.08 -7.63 0.11
N ARG A 153 -26.63 -8.87 0.37
CA ARG A 153 -26.64 -9.46 1.71
C ARG A 153 -25.32 -9.18 2.42
N LEU A 154 -25.39 -8.38 3.49
CA LEU A 154 -24.23 -8.05 4.33
C LEU A 154 -23.46 -9.29 4.80
N ALA A 155 -24.18 -10.36 5.19
CA ALA A 155 -23.57 -11.62 5.62
C ALA A 155 -22.71 -12.26 4.51
N ALA A 156 -23.19 -12.27 3.25
CA ALA A 156 -22.45 -12.83 2.13
C ALA A 156 -21.19 -12.02 1.81
N ARG A 157 -21.28 -10.68 1.86
CA ARG A 157 -20.13 -9.78 1.68
C ARG A 157 -19.08 -9.98 2.78
N ARG A 158 -19.51 -10.06 4.05
CA ARG A 158 -18.61 -10.28 5.20
C ARG A 158 -17.89 -11.61 5.09
N SER A 159 -18.61 -12.69 4.77
CA SER A 159 -18.01 -14.02 4.58
C SER A 159 -17.06 -14.08 3.38
N ALA A 160 -17.38 -13.38 2.28
CA ALA A 160 -16.47 -13.28 1.14
C ALA A 160 -15.17 -12.56 1.53
N LEU A 161 -15.26 -11.40 2.18
CA LEU A 161 -14.09 -10.64 2.64
C LEU A 161 -13.24 -11.43 3.65
N GLN A 162 -13.89 -12.15 4.57
CA GLN A 162 -13.20 -13.02 5.51
C GLN A 162 -12.41 -14.13 4.79
N ALA A 163 -13.03 -14.80 3.81
CA ALA A 163 -12.35 -15.81 3.01
C ALA A 163 -11.16 -15.21 2.25
N LEU A 164 -11.34 -14.03 1.63
CA LEU A 164 -10.29 -13.32 0.91
C LEU A 164 -9.12 -12.98 1.84
N MET A 165 -9.38 -12.32 2.98
CA MET A 165 -8.33 -11.90 3.92
C MET A 165 -7.54 -13.09 4.46
N VAL A 166 -8.23 -14.16 4.90
CA VAL A 166 -7.55 -15.34 5.47
C VAL A 166 -6.71 -16.07 4.43
N THR A 167 -7.25 -16.29 3.23
CA THR A 167 -6.53 -17.04 2.20
C THR A 167 -5.43 -16.22 1.53
N THR A 168 -5.60 -14.90 1.40
CA THR A 168 -4.54 -14.00 0.90
C THR A 168 -3.42 -13.86 1.92
N ALA A 169 -3.72 -13.76 3.22
CA ALA A 169 -2.68 -13.71 4.25
C ALA A 169 -1.81 -14.97 4.23
N GLY A 170 -2.43 -16.15 4.09
CA GLY A 170 -1.69 -17.40 3.92
C GLY A 170 -0.97 -17.51 2.57
N GLY A 171 -1.57 -17.02 1.48
CA GLY A 171 -0.96 -16.95 0.16
C GLY A 171 0.30 -16.07 0.13
N LEU A 172 0.27 -14.91 0.79
CA LEU A 172 1.43 -14.03 0.91
C LEU A 172 2.54 -14.64 1.78
N ALA A 173 2.18 -15.33 2.87
CA ALA A 173 3.16 -16.08 3.65
C ALA A 173 3.81 -17.19 2.81
N MET A 174 2.99 -17.92 2.03
CA MET A 174 3.47 -18.91 1.09
C MET A 174 4.38 -18.30 0.02
N LEU A 175 4.07 -17.13 -0.54
CA LEU A 175 4.92 -16.45 -1.52
C LEU A 175 6.34 -16.21 -0.97
N VAL A 176 6.47 -15.77 0.29
CA VAL A 176 7.78 -15.62 0.93
C VAL A 176 8.51 -16.96 0.97
N GLY A 177 7.83 -18.04 1.35
CA GLY A 177 8.39 -19.40 1.34
C GLY A 177 8.79 -19.88 -0.06
N LEU A 178 7.98 -19.63 -1.09
CA LEU A 178 8.28 -19.98 -2.48
C LEU A 178 9.52 -19.24 -3.00
N ILE A 179 9.65 -17.94 -2.69
CA ILE A 179 10.83 -17.14 -3.04
C ILE A 179 12.07 -17.67 -2.32
N MET A 180 11.98 -17.96 -1.02
CA MET A 180 13.10 -18.51 -0.25
C MET A 180 13.56 -19.85 -0.81
N LEU A 181 12.62 -20.76 -1.12
CA LEU A 181 12.93 -22.07 -1.66
C LEU A 181 13.54 -21.98 -3.06
N GLY A 182 12.91 -21.22 -3.97
CA GLY A 182 13.38 -21.07 -5.35
C GLY A 182 14.74 -20.36 -5.45
N TYR A 183 14.96 -19.32 -4.65
CA TYR A 183 16.26 -18.65 -4.57
C TYR A 183 17.37 -19.59 -4.05
N THR A 184 17.07 -20.40 -3.03
CA THR A 184 18.03 -21.36 -2.47
C THR A 184 18.34 -22.50 -3.45
N ALA A 185 17.35 -22.94 -4.23
CA ALA A 185 17.51 -23.97 -5.25
C ALA A 185 18.12 -23.44 -6.57
N GLY A 186 18.20 -22.12 -6.76
CA GLY A 186 18.67 -21.50 -8.01
C GLY A 186 17.70 -21.64 -9.19
N THR A 187 16.46 -22.08 -8.94
CA THR A 187 15.41 -22.26 -9.96
C THR A 187 14.04 -22.22 -9.30
N TYR A 188 13.01 -21.79 -10.05
CA TYR A 188 11.62 -21.85 -9.62
C TYR A 188 10.87 -23.08 -10.15
N ARG A 189 11.52 -23.95 -10.93
CA ARG A 189 10.89 -25.17 -11.45
C ARG A 189 10.74 -26.24 -10.36
N ILE A 190 9.49 -26.62 -10.08
CA ILE A 190 9.11 -27.57 -9.03
C ILE A 190 9.76 -28.94 -9.27
N SER A 191 9.73 -29.45 -10.50
CA SER A 191 10.35 -30.74 -10.83
C SER A 191 11.84 -30.77 -10.50
N SER A 192 12.57 -29.72 -10.86
CA SER A 192 14.02 -29.61 -10.60
C SER A 192 14.33 -29.40 -9.12
N ILE A 193 13.46 -28.69 -8.38
CA ILE A 193 13.59 -28.55 -6.92
C ILE A 193 13.41 -29.90 -6.23
N LEU A 194 12.43 -30.72 -6.67
CA LEU A 194 12.19 -32.05 -6.10
C LEU A 194 13.36 -33.01 -6.36
N GLU A 195 13.96 -32.96 -7.55
CA GLU A 195 15.16 -33.75 -7.89
C GLU A 195 16.36 -33.41 -6.97
N GLN A 196 16.46 -32.16 -6.51
CA GLN A 196 17.54 -31.67 -5.64
C GLN A 196 17.17 -31.68 -4.16
N ALA A 197 15.96 -32.10 -3.78
CA ALA A 197 15.42 -31.90 -2.45
C ALA A 197 16.28 -32.54 -1.34
N ALA A 198 16.78 -33.76 -1.57
CA ALA A 198 17.65 -34.45 -0.60
C ALA A 198 18.94 -33.64 -0.31
N ALA A 199 19.53 -33.01 -1.32
CA ALA A 199 20.71 -32.16 -1.16
C ALA A 199 20.38 -30.83 -0.47
N LEU A 200 19.22 -30.23 -0.80
CA LEU A 200 18.75 -28.98 -0.19
C LEU A 200 18.45 -29.13 1.31
N VAL A 201 17.88 -30.27 1.71
CA VAL A 201 17.51 -30.56 3.11
C VAL A 201 18.72 -30.92 3.96
N SER A 202 19.67 -31.71 3.42
CA SER A 202 20.88 -32.13 4.15
C SER A 202 22.02 -31.11 4.10
N GLY A 203 21.97 -30.14 3.18
CA GLY A 203 23.00 -29.13 3.00
C GLY A 203 22.98 -27.97 4.00
N PRO A 204 23.90 -26.99 3.88
CA PRO A 204 24.03 -25.84 4.78
C PRO A 204 22.76 -24.98 4.88
N SER A 205 21.93 -24.99 3.84
CA SER A 205 20.70 -24.22 3.75
C SER A 205 19.47 -24.94 4.33
N GLY A 206 19.62 -26.13 4.94
CA GLY A 206 18.52 -26.95 5.42
C GLY A 206 17.56 -26.24 6.39
N ALA A 207 18.08 -25.35 7.25
CA ALA A 207 17.25 -24.54 8.15
C ALA A 207 16.37 -23.52 7.38
N THR A 208 16.94 -22.87 6.36
CA THR A 208 16.22 -21.93 5.48
C THR A 208 15.16 -22.67 4.68
N VAL A 209 15.47 -23.85 4.16
CA VAL A 209 14.52 -24.72 3.45
C VAL A 209 13.40 -25.17 4.38
N GLY A 210 13.71 -25.56 5.61
CA GLY A 210 12.70 -25.89 6.63
C GLY A 210 11.75 -24.73 6.92
N ALA A 211 12.28 -23.51 7.09
CA ALA A 211 11.47 -22.31 7.27
C ALA A 211 10.61 -22.00 6.02
N ALA A 212 11.17 -22.14 4.82
CA ALA A 212 10.46 -21.97 3.56
C ALA A 212 9.30 -22.96 3.42
N VAL A 213 9.53 -24.24 3.72
CA VAL A 213 8.50 -25.29 3.70
C VAL A 213 7.37 -24.98 4.70
N VAL A 214 7.69 -24.54 5.92
CA VAL A 214 6.66 -24.14 6.90
C VAL A 214 5.81 -22.96 6.38
N LEU A 215 6.45 -21.95 5.79
CA LEU A 215 5.73 -20.82 5.19
C LEU A 215 4.84 -21.25 4.01
N ILE A 216 5.30 -22.18 3.18
CA ILE A 216 4.50 -22.77 2.11
C ILE A 216 3.30 -23.55 2.67
N LEU A 217 3.52 -24.33 3.75
CA LEU A 217 2.45 -25.05 4.43
C LEU A 217 1.41 -24.11 5.05
N VAL A 218 1.77 -22.90 5.51
CA VAL A 218 0.80 -21.89 5.96
C VAL A 218 -0.20 -21.53 4.84
N GLY A 219 0.26 -21.42 3.59
CA GLY A 219 -0.61 -21.28 2.42
C GLY A 219 -1.57 -22.47 2.29
N ALA A 220 -1.04 -23.69 2.28
CA ALA A 220 -1.87 -24.91 2.21
C ALA A 220 -2.90 -24.99 3.35
N ILE A 221 -2.49 -24.68 4.57
CA ILE A 221 -3.31 -24.71 5.78
C ILE A 221 -4.50 -23.74 5.69
N THR A 222 -4.24 -22.51 5.25
CA THR A 222 -5.29 -21.48 5.13
C THR A 222 -6.28 -21.81 4.02
N LYS A 223 -5.82 -22.23 2.84
CA LYS A 223 -6.66 -22.53 1.66
C LYS A 223 -7.46 -23.83 1.79
N SER A 224 -6.93 -24.82 2.51
CA SER A 224 -7.63 -26.08 2.81
C SER A 224 -8.45 -26.00 4.11
N ALA A 225 -8.63 -24.80 4.69
CA ALA A 225 -9.45 -24.59 5.88
C ALA A 225 -9.08 -25.52 7.06
N LEU A 226 -7.77 -25.72 7.30
CA LEU A 226 -7.27 -26.43 8.47
C LEU A 226 -7.36 -25.54 9.72
N VAL A 227 -7.38 -26.14 10.91
CA VAL A 227 -7.29 -25.42 12.19
C VAL A 227 -5.93 -24.71 12.26
N PRO A 228 -5.87 -23.42 12.65
CA PRO A 228 -6.96 -22.60 13.20
C PRO A 228 -7.83 -21.85 12.17
N PHE A 229 -7.47 -21.84 10.88
CA PHE A 229 -8.11 -21.04 9.84
C PHE A 229 -9.42 -21.60 9.25
N HIS A 230 -9.91 -22.74 9.75
CA HIS A 230 -11.12 -23.41 9.25
C HIS A 230 -12.43 -22.60 9.21
N PHE A 231 -12.52 -21.49 9.96
CA PHE A 231 -13.75 -20.73 10.19
C PHE A 231 -14.31 -20.01 8.96
N TRP A 232 -13.48 -19.70 7.94
CA TRP A 232 -13.97 -19.06 6.72
C TRP A 232 -14.85 -20.00 5.88
N LEU A 233 -14.61 -21.31 5.94
CA LEU A 233 -15.28 -22.30 5.09
C LEU A 233 -16.79 -22.44 5.41
N PRO A 234 -17.22 -22.56 6.68
CA PRO A 234 -18.65 -22.50 7.01
C PRO A 234 -19.31 -21.17 6.59
N GLY A 235 -18.62 -20.04 6.75
CA GLY A 235 -19.11 -18.73 6.30
C GLY A 235 -19.32 -18.66 4.79
N ALA A 236 -18.43 -19.29 4.01
CA ALA A 236 -18.54 -19.39 2.56
C ALA A 236 -19.79 -20.15 2.07
N MET A 237 -20.52 -20.85 2.94
CA MET A 237 -21.81 -21.49 2.59
C MET A 237 -22.92 -20.50 2.24
N ALA A 238 -22.69 -19.20 2.45
CA ALA A 238 -23.53 -18.13 1.91
C ALA A 238 -23.61 -18.14 0.37
N ALA A 239 -22.59 -18.70 -0.30
CA ALA A 239 -22.56 -18.84 -1.76
C ALA A 239 -23.70 -19.75 -2.28
N PRO A 240 -24.10 -19.63 -3.56
CA PRO A 240 -24.97 -20.61 -4.20
C PRO A 240 -24.44 -22.04 -4.06
N THR A 241 -25.32 -23.02 -3.87
CA THR A 241 -24.89 -24.41 -3.63
C THR A 241 -24.03 -25.04 -4.75
N PRO A 242 -24.19 -24.71 -6.05
CA PRO A 242 -23.27 -25.16 -7.08
C PRO A 242 -21.81 -24.71 -6.83
N VAL A 243 -21.62 -23.49 -6.32
CA VAL A 243 -20.29 -22.97 -5.94
C VAL A 243 -19.73 -23.83 -4.80
N SER A 244 -20.53 -24.08 -3.77
CA SER A 244 -20.12 -24.94 -2.66
C SER A 244 -19.77 -26.35 -3.12
N ALA A 245 -20.55 -26.93 -4.04
CA ALA A 245 -20.25 -28.25 -4.61
C ALA A 245 -18.89 -28.25 -5.31
N TYR A 246 -18.56 -27.23 -6.09
CA TYR A 246 -17.30 -27.19 -6.82
C TYR A 246 -16.10 -26.87 -5.93
N LEU A 247 -16.17 -25.77 -5.17
CA LEU A 247 -15.08 -25.28 -4.33
C LEU A 247 -14.69 -26.29 -3.25
N HIS A 248 -15.65 -27.03 -2.70
CA HIS A 248 -15.41 -27.93 -1.57
C HIS A 248 -15.24 -29.40 -1.96
N ALA A 249 -15.64 -29.78 -3.18
CA ALA A 249 -15.47 -31.15 -3.65
C ALA A 249 -14.31 -31.33 -4.63
N ALA A 250 -13.98 -30.37 -5.51
CA ALA A 250 -13.00 -30.61 -6.56
C ALA A 250 -11.89 -29.57 -6.65
N ALA A 251 -12.14 -28.36 -6.16
CA ALA A 251 -11.34 -27.20 -6.53
C ALA A 251 -10.62 -26.53 -5.35
N MET A 252 -11.12 -25.39 -4.86
CA MET A 252 -10.39 -24.48 -3.96
C MET A 252 -9.74 -25.17 -2.77
N VAL A 253 -10.52 -25.98 -2.04
CA VAL A 253 -10.04 -26.61 -0.82
C VAL A 253 -9.05 -27.74 -1.07
N LYS A 254 -8.97 -28.24 -2.30
CA LYS A 254 -8.00 -29.25 -2.71
C LYS A 254 -6.70 -28.63 -3.20
N ALA A 255 -6.63 -27.32 -3.43
CA ALA A 255 -5.39 -26.65 -3.84
C ALA A 255 -4.28 -26.83 -2.80
N GLY A 256 -4.59 -26.65 -1.50
CA GLY A 256 -3.61 -26.90 -0.44
C GLY A 256 -3.27 -28.38 -0.28
N ILE A 257 -4.23 -29.29 -0.44
CA ILE A 257 -3.97 -30.74 -0.42
C ILE A 257 -3.05 -31.15 -1.59
N TYR A 258 -3.30 -30.59 -2.77
CA TYR A 258 -2.45 -30.77 -3.95
C TYR A 258 -1.05 -30.24 -3.71
N LEU A 259 -0.89 -29.05 -3.11
CA LEU A 259 0.42 -28.49 -2.80
C LEU A 259 1.21 -29.36 -1.81
N VAL A 260 0.54 -29.89 -0.77
CA VAL A 260 1.16 -30.85 0.17
C VAL A 260 1.56 -32.12 -0.57
N ALA A 261 0.68 -32.70 -1.39
CA ALA A 261 1.00 -33.89 -2.19
C ALA A 261 2.13 -33.63 -3.20
N ARG A 262 2.20 -32.44 -3.80
CA ARG A 262 3.22 -32.05 -4.77
C ARG A 262 4.61 -31.97 -4.14
N LEU A 263 4.70 -31.49 -2.90
CA LEU A 263 5.97 -31.27 -2.20
C LEU A 263 6.38 -32.45 -1.30
N ALA A 264 5.44 -33.31 -0.92
CA ALA A 264 5.69 -34.46 -0.05
C ALA A 264 6.86 -35.35 -0.51
N PRO A 265 7.02 -35.71 -1.81
CA PRO A 265 8.11 -36.57 -2.25
C PRO A 265 9.51 -36.04 -1.90
N GLY A 266 9.70 -34.73 -1.88
CA GLY A 266 11.00 -34.11 -1.58
C GLY A 266 11.17 -33.64 -0.13
N PHE A 267 10.07 -33.34 0.58
CA PHE A 267 10.14 -32.62 1.85
C PHE A 267 9.43 -33.31 3.04
N ALA A 268 8.82 -34.48 2.85
CA ALA A 268 8.08 -35.15 3.93
C ALA A 268 8.96 -35.56 5.14
N GLU A 269 10.25 -35.80 4.91
CA GLU A 269 11.22 -36.17 5.95
C GLU A 269 11.81 -34.95 6.68
N THR A 270 11.45 -33.72 6.30
CA THR A 270 11.92 -32.52 7.00
C THR A 270 11.36 -32.46 8.42
N ALA A 271 12.17 -31.98 9.37
CA ALA A 271 11.87 -32.04 10.81
C ALA A 271 10.51 -31.44 11.22
N TYR A 272 10.03 -30.43 10.51
CA TYR A 272 8.79 -29.72 10.84
C TYR A 272 7.56 -30.22 10.05
N TRP A 273 7.74 -31.03 9.00
CA TRP A 273 6.66 -31.42 8.10
C TRP A 273 5.60 -32.28 8.80
N GLN A 274 5.98 -33.46 9.29
CA GLN A 274 5.04 -34.40 9.89
C GLN A 274 4.34 -33.83 11.13
N PRO A 275 5.01 -33.14 12.08
CA PRO A 275 4.32 -32.54 13.23
C PRO A 275 3.24 -31.52 12.81
N VAL A 276 3.52 -30.70 11.79
CA VAL A 276 2.57 -29.69 11.30
C VAL A 276 1.42 -30.35 10.56
N VAL A 277 1.72 -31.21 9.58
CA VAL A 277 0.71 -31.84 8.70
C VAL A 277 -0.16 -32.83 9.50
N LEU A 278 0.46 -33.75 10.25
CA LEU A 278 -0.29 -34.76 11.03
C LEU A 278 -1.01 -34.13 12.21
N GLY A 279 -0.33 -33.23 12.95
CA GLY A 279 -0.91 -32.58 14.13
C GLY A 279 -2.11 -31.68 13.78
N LEU A 280 -1.94 -30.78 12.80
CA LEU A 280 -3.04 -29.91 12.37
C LEU A 280 -4.11 -30.68 11.60
N GLY A 281 -3.73 -31.67 10.80
CA GLY A 281 -4.66 -32.54 10.09
C GLY A 281 -5.58 -33.29 11.07
N LEU A 282 -5.01 -33.86 12.14
CA LEU A 282 -5.76 -34.57 13.17
C LEU A 282 -6.70 -33.62 13.93
N ALA A 283 -6.17 -32.49 14.40
CA ALA A 283 -6.97 -31.47 15.09
C ALA A 283 -8.15 -31.02 14.22
N THR A 284 -7.90 -30.79 12.93
CA THR A 284 -8.92 -30.38 11.96
C THR A 284 -9.97 -31.46 11.73
N MET A 285 -9.54 -32.72 11.60
CA MET A 285 -10.43 -33.86 11.42
C MET A 285 -11.44 -33.97 12.56
N LEU A 286 -10.94 -33.88 13.81
CA LEU A 286 -11.73 -33.98 15.03
C LEU A 286 -12.64 -32.77 15.23
N VAL A 287 -12.11 -31.54 15.11
CA VAL A 287 -12.89 -30.29 15.26
C VAL A 287 -14.00 -30.22 14.21
N GLY A 288 -13.69 -30.55 12.95
CA GLY A 288 -14.67 -30.60 11.86
C GLY A 288 -15.79 -31.61 12.13
N GLY A 289 -15.43 -32.85 12.49
CA GLY A 289 -16.40 -33.91 12.78
C GLY A 289 -17.30 -33.58 13.97
N TYR A 290 -16.71 -33.04 15.05
CA TYR A 290 -17.44 -32.60 16.23
C TYR A 290 -18.41 -31.45 15.91
N ARG A 291 -17.95 -30.41 15.20
CA ARG A 291 -18.78 -29.26 14.81
C ARG A 291 -19.88 -29.65 13.84
N ALA A 292 -19.66 -30.60 12.93
CA ALA A 292 -20.67 -31.09 12.00
C ALA A 292 -21.91 -31.67 12.72
N LEU A 293 -21.70 -32.41 13.82
CA LEU A 293 -22.80 -32.96 14.62
C LEU A 293 -23.66 -31.90 15.32
N ARG A 294 -23.08 -30.71 15.62
CA ARG A 294 -23.81 -29.59 16.23
C ARG A 294 -24.66 -28.79 15.24
N GLN A 295 -24.40 -28.93 13.93
CA GLN A 295 -25.11 -28.14 12.93
C GLN A 295 -26.57 -28.59 12.74
N THR A 296 -27.39 -27.61 12.36
CA THR A 296 -28.81 -27.80 12.05
C THR A 296 -29.13 -27.53 10.58
N ASP A 297 -28.30 -26.77 9.85
CA ASP A 297 -28.42 -26.63 8.40
C ASP A 297 -27.66 -27.78 7.71
N ILE A 298 -28.34 -28.53 6.82
CA ILE A 298 -27.73 -29.67 6.11
C ILE A 298 -26.52 -29.29 5.25
N LYS A 299 -26.45 -28.06 4.74
CA LYS A 299 -25.29 -27.54 4.00
C LYS A 299 -24.11 -27.28 4.94
N LEU A 300 -24.37 -26.75 6.14
CA LEU A 300 -23.34 -26.54 7.17
C LEU A 300 -22.82 -27.86 7.74
N ILE A 301 -23.66 -28.90 7.87
CA ILE A 301 -23.21 -30.26 8.22
C ILE A 301 -22.16 -30.73 7.20
N LEU A 302 -22.43 -30.56 5.90
CA LEU A 302 -21.48 -30.93 4.85
C LEU A 302 -20.23 -30.05 4.83
N ALA A 303 -20.34 -28.76 5.16
CA ALA A 303 -19.20 -27.83 5.24
C ALA A 303 -18.19 -28.26 6.32
N TYR A 304 -18.65 -28.44 7.56
CA TYR A 304 -17.78 -28.94 8.64
C TYR A 304 -17.34 -30.39 8.41
N GLY A 305 -18.18 -31.20 7.77
CA GLY A 305 -17.76 -32.52 7.29
C GLY A 305 -16.66 -32.42 6.23
N THR A 306 -16.59 -31.34 5.45
CA THR A 306 -15.49 -31.12 4.49
C THR A 306 -14.23 -30.71 5.22
N VAL A 307 -14.31 -29.80 6.21
CA VAL A 307 -13.18 -29.50 7.11
C VAL A 307 -12.60 -30.80 7.69
N SER A 308 -13.47 -31.68 8.18
CA SER A 308 -13.06 -32.98 8.74
C SER A 308 -12.30 -33.84 7.72
N GLN A 309 -12.82 -33.94 6.49
CA GLN A 309 -12.21 -34.72 5.40
C GLN A 309 -10.93 -34.09 4.83
N LEU A 310 -10.78 -32.77 4.89
CA LEU A 310 -9.54 -32.09 4.50
C LEU A 310 -8.45 -32.30 5.54
N GLY A 311 -8.79 -32.30 6.82
CA GLY A 311 -7.89 -32.75 7.89
C GLY A 311 -7.43 -34.20 7.66
N PHE A 312 -8.37 -35.10 7.37
CA PHE A 312 -8.08 -36.49 6.98
C PHE A 312 -7.13 -36.57 5.78
N LEU A 313 -7.47 -35.93 4.65
CA LEU A 313 -6.64 -35.94 3.44
C LEU A 313 -5.25 -35.36 3.67
N THR A 314 -5.14 -34.27 4.44
CA THR A 314 -3.84 -33.63 4.75
C THR A 314 -2.92 -34.60 5.47
N MET A 315 -3.43 -35.32 6.48
CA MET A 315 -2.62 -36.32 7.19
C MET A 315 -2.13 -37.43 6.27
N VAL A 316 -3.02 -37.92 5.40
CA VAL A 316 -2.71 -39.05 4.51
C VAL A 316 -1.67 -38.65 3.47
N VAL A 317 -1.90 -37.56 2.71
CA VAL A 317 -0.98 -37.16 1.64
C VAL A 317 0.36 -36.65 2.16
N GLY A 318 0.41 -36.20 3.42
CA GLY A 318 1.64 -35.72 4.04
C GLY A 318 2.36 -36.75 4.92
N LEU A 319 1.92 -38.01 4.99
CA LEU A 319 2.61 -39.05 5.76
C LEU A 319 3.99 -39.38 5.17
N GLY A 320 4.13 -39.34 3.85
CA GLY A 320 5.40 -39.52 3.15
C GLY A 320 5.79 -40.99 2.88
N THR A 321 4.84 -41.91 2.86
CA THR A 321 5.08 -43.34 2.54
C THR A 321 4.37 -43.75 1.25
N PRO A 322 4.85 -44.79 0.53
CA PRO A 322 4.21 -45.28 -0.69
C PRO A 322 2.73 -45.65 -0.51
N ASP A 323 2.40 -46.39 0.55
CA ASP A 323 1.02 -46.80 0.85
C ASP A 323 0.10 -45.59 1.12
N ALA A 324 0.59 -44.58 1.84
CA ALA A 324 -0.19 -43.39 2.14
C ALA A 324 -0.33 -42.47 0.92
N ALA A 325 0.66 -42.41 0.05
CA ALA A 325 0.57 -41.70 -1.22
C ALA A 325 -0.53 -42.28 -2.11
N LEU A 326 -0.57 -43.63 -2.22
CA LEU A 326 -1.61 -44.35 -2.95
C LEU A 326 -3.00 -44.12 -2.33
N ALA A 327 -3.14 -44.37 -1.03
CA ALA A 327 -4.39 -44.21 -0.31
C ALA A 327 -4.89 -42.75 -0.31
N GLY A 328 -3.97 -41.79 -0.29
CA GLY A 328 -4.25 -40.35 -0.32
C GLY A 328 -4.92 -39.90 -1.61
N LEU A 329 -4.38 -40.29 -2.77
CA LEU A 329 -4.98 -39.96 -4.07
C LEU A 329 -6.30 -40.72 -4.28
N ALA A 330 -6.37 -41.98 -3.85
CA ALA A 330 -7.59 -42.77 -3.89
C ALA A 330 -8.71 -42.07 -3.09
N MET A 331 -8.40 -41.62 -1.87
CA MET A 331 -9.34 -40.89 -1.03
C MET A 331 -9.66 -39.51 -1.60
N LEU A 332 -8.69 -38.82 -2.22
CA LEU A 332 -8.90 -37.52 -2.83
C LEU A 332 -9.99 -37.58 -3.91
N LEU A 333 -9.92 -38.61 -4.77
CA LEU A 333 -10.92 -38.89 -5.80
C LEU A 333 -12.27 -39.27 -5.18
N ALA A 334 -12.29 -40.24 -4.26
CA ALA A 334 -13.51 -40.66 -3.57
C ALA A 334 -14.22 -39.47 -2.93
N HIS A 335 -13.48 -38.63 -2.19
CA HIS A 335 -13.96 -37.42 -1.55
C HIS A 335 -14.60 -36.45 -2.53
N GLY A 336 -13.98 -36.24 -3.69
CA GLY A 336 -14.53 -35.38 -4.72
C GLY A 336 -15.87 -35.88 -5.27
N LEU A 337 -15.98 -37.18 -5.54
CA LEU A 337 -17.21 -37.78 -6.06
C LEU A 337 -18.36 -37.68 -5.04
N PHE A 338 -18.15 -38.13 -3.80
CA PHE A 338 -19.23 -38.16 -2.81
C PHE A 338 -19.59 -36.77 -2.29
N LYS A 339 -18.65 -35.83 -2.13
CA LYS A 339 -18.99 -34.46 -1.69
C LYS A 339 -19.72 -33.68 -2.75
N ALA A 340 -19.28 -33.76 -4.02
CA ALA A 340 -19.98 -33.09 -5.11
C ALA A 340 -21.42 -33.60 -5.19
N THR A 341 -21.62 -34.92 -5.11
CA THR A 341 -22.96 -35.54 -5.05
C THR A 341 -23.80 -34.96 -3.91
N LEU A 342 -23.27 -34.95 -2.68
CA LEU A 342 -24.01 -34.50 -1.50
C LEU A 342 -24.35 -33.01 -1.52
N PHE A 343 -23.44 -32.14 -1.95
CA PHE A 343 -23.74 -30.71 -2.08
C PHE A 343 -24.79 -30.45 -3.17
N LEU A 344 -24.70 -31.10 -4.32
CA LEU A 344 -25.70 -30.97 -5.38
C LEU A 344 -27.08 -31.48 -4.93
N VAL A 345 -27.13 -32.58 -4.17
CA VAL A 345 -28.36 -33.07 -3.51
C VAL A 345 -28.93 -32.02 -2.55
N VAL A 346 -28.10 -31.43 -1.68
CA VAL A 346 -28.53 -30.36 -0.78
C VAL A 346 -29.09 -29.17 -1.55
N GLY A 347 -28.49 -28.82 -2.69
CA GLY A 347 -28.98 -27.76 -3.57
C GLY A 347 -30.36 -28.06 -4.16
N ILE A 348 -30.64 -29.33 -4.49
CA ILE A 348 -31.97 -29.77 -4.96
C ILE A 348 -32.97 -29.67 -3.80
N ILE A 349 -32.60 -30.12 -2.60
CA ILE A 349 -33.47 -30.03 -1.42
C ILE A 349 -33.83 -28.56 -1.15
N ASP A 350 -32.84 -27.67 -1.04
CA ASP A 350 -33.03 -26.24 -0.80
C ASP A 350 -33.96 -25.61 -1.85
N HIS A 351 -33.72 -25.90 -3.14
CA HIS A 351 -34.50 -25.34 -4.24
C HIS A 351 -35.97 -25.84 -4.24
N GLN A 352 -36.22 -27.10 -3.86
CA GLN A 352 -37.54 -27.71 -3.96
C GLN A 352 -38.38 -27.61 -2.68
N SER A 353 -37.74 -27.54 -1.51
CA SER A 353 -38.41 -27.43 -0.21
C SER A 353 -38.41 -26.00 0.37
N GLY A 354 -37.47 -25.15 -0.05
CA GLY A 354 -37.27 -23.81 0.50
C GLY A 354 -36.66 -23.78 1.91
N THR A 355 -36.25 -24.93 2.47
CA THR A 355 -35.62 -25.01 3.78
C THR A 355 -34.50 -26.05 3.81
N ARG A 356 -33.47 -25.76 4.60
CA ARG A 356 -32.32 -26.63 4.83
C ARG A 356 -32.19 -27.10 6.28
N ASP A 357 -33.13 -26.68 7.14
CA ASP A 357 -33.07 -26.97 8.57
C ASP A 357 -33.51 -28.42 8.85
N VAL A 358 -32.62 -29.22 9.43
CA VAL A 358 -32.89 -30.60 9.84
C VAL A 358 -34.00 -30.71 10.88
N ARG A 359 -34.44 -29.63 11.51
CA ARG A 359 -35.57 -29.66 12.45
C ARG A 359 -36.91 -29.52 11.73
N LYS A 360 -36.92 -28.97 10.51
CA LYS A 360 -38.11 -28.70 9.71
C LYS A 360 -38.30 -29.68 8.56
N LEU A 361 -37.21 -30.24 8.04
CA LEU A 361 -37.25 -31.23 6.97
C LEU A 361 -37.85 -32.56 7.46
N SER A 362 -38.89 -33.08 6.82
CA SER A 362 -39.55 -34.35 7.15
C SER A 362 -40.13 -35.01 5.89
N GLY A 363 -39.86 -36.30 5.70
CA GLY A 363 -40.52 -37.10 4.66
C GLY A 363 -40.03 -36.92 3.22
N VAL A 364 -38.87 -36.30 2.99
CA VAL A 364 -38.32 -36.04 1.64
C VAL A 364 -38.07 -37.35 0.86
N PHE A 365 -37.70 -38.45 1.53
CA PHE A 365 -37.49 -39.75 0.87
C PHE A 365 -38.75 -40.25 0.15
N ARG A 366 -39.91 -40.09 0.79
CA ARG A 366 -41.20 -40.48 0.21
C ARG A 366 -41.59 -39.59 -0.96
N SER A 367 -41.20 -38.32 -0.91
CA SER A 367 -41.46 -37.34 -1.97
C SER A 367 -40.59 -37.59 -3.22
N SER A 368 -39.35 -38.04 -3.04
CA SER A 368 -38.46 -38.39 -4.16
C SER A 368 -37.46 -39.48 -3.75
N ARG A 369 -37.79 -40.74 -4.08
CA ARG A 369 -36.93 -41.90 -3.81
C ARG A 369 -35.60 -41.83 -4.54
N ALA A 370 -35.59 -41.39 -5.81
CA ALA A 370 -34.37 -41.28 -6.60
C ALA A 370 -33.33 -40.34 -5.96
N LEU A 371 -33.77 -39.16 -5.50
CA LEU A 371 -32.92 -38.23 -4.75
C LEU A 371 -32.37 -38.86 -3.46
N GLY A 372 -33.22 -39.60 -2.73
CA GLY A 372 -32.83 -40.31 -1.51
C GLY A 372 -31.78 -41.39 -1.74
N ILE A 373 -31.89 -42.15 -2.84
CA ILE A 373 -30.92 -43.18 -3.23
C ILE A 373 -29.56 -42.55 -3.59
N VAL A 374 -29.57 -41.53 -4.45
CA VAL A 374 -28.35 -40.79 -4.85
C VAL A 374 -27.65 -40.19 -3.62
N ALA A 375 -28.42 -39.59 -2.71
CA ALA A 375 -27.91 -39.07 -1.45
C ALA A 375 -27.34 -40.18 -0.54
N GLY A 376 -28.05 -41.32 -0.48
CA GLY A 376 -27.66 -42.50 0.29
C GLY A 376 -26.33 -43.07 -0.17
N ILE A 377 -26.10 -43.20 -1.48
CA ILE A 377 -24.83 -43.68 -2.04
C ILE A 377 -23.70 -42.72 -1.68
N GLY A 378 -23.89 -41.40 -1.85
CA GLY A 378 -22.90 -40.40 -1.46
C GLY A 378 -22.59 -40.42 0.05
N ALA A 379 -23.61 -40.51 0.90
CA ALA A 379 -23.44 -40.55 2.36
C ALA A 379 -22.80 -41.86 2.84
N ALA A 380 -23.17 -42.99 2.23
CA ALA A 380 -22.59 -44.30 2.50
C ALA A 380 -21.11 -44.35 2.07
N SER A 381 -20.76 -43.79 0.91
CA SER A 381 -19.37 -43.65 0.50
C SER A 381 -18.59 -42.73 1.44
N MET A 382 -19.17 -41.61 1.87
CA MET A 382 -18.54 -40.71 2.86
C MET A 382 -18.31 -41.40 4.21
N ALA A 383 -19.24 -42.25 4.63
CA ALA A 383 -19.11 -43.06 5.84
C ALA A 383 -18.05 -44.18 5.67
N GLY A 384 -17.85 -44.68 4.46
CA GLY A 384 -16.92 -45.76 4.13
C GLY A 384 -17.59 -47.13 4.05
N VAL A 385 -18.87 -47.21 3.66
CA VAL A 385 -19.63 -48.47 3.54
C VAL A 385 -19.05 -49.34 2.42
N PRO A 386 -18.90 -50.67 2.62
CA PRO A 386 -18.38 -51.60 1.61
C PRO A 386 -19.04 -51.46 0.22
N LEU A 387 -18.28 -51.84 -0.82
CA LEU A 387 -18.65 -51.76 -2.24
C LEU A 387 -18.69 -50.34 -2.85
N LEU A 388 -18.32 -49.31 -2.09
CA LEU A 388 -18.26 -47.92 -2.56
C LEU A 388 -16.82 -47.41 -2.54
N ALA A 389 -16.53 -46.42 -3.40
CA ALA A 389 -15.23 -45.77 -3.51
C ALA A 389 -14.61 -45.38 -2.15
N GLY A 390 -15.42 -44.82 -1.24
CA GLY A 390 -14.93 -44.38 0.05
C GLY A 390 -14.58 -45.50 1.03
N PHE A 391 -15.08 -46.73 0.84
CA PHE A 391 -14.58 -47.89 1.60
C PHE A 391 -13.19 -48.27 1.12
N VAL A 392 -13.03 -48.48 -0.20
CA VAL A 392 -11.74 -48.86 -0.80
C VAL A 392 -10.64 -47.87 -0.39
N ALA A 393 -10.92 -46.57 -0.51
CA ALA A 393 -9.95 -45.55 -0.14
C ALA A 393 -9.67 -45.48 1.38
N LYS A 394 -10.69 -45.55 2.24
CA LYS A 394 -10.48 -45.45 3.70
C LYS A 394 -9.80 -46.68 4.28
N GLU A 395 -10.11 -47.86 3.74
CA GLU A 395 -9.49 -49.11 4.17
C GLU A 395 -7.98 -49.06 3.89
N SER A 396 -7.57 -48.63 2.68
CA SER A 396 -6.15 -48.41 2.36
C SER A 396 -5.50 -47.33 3.22
N VAL A 397 -6.23 -46.28 3.61
CA VAL A 397 -5.71 -45.29 4.57
C VAL A 397 -5.50 -45.92 5.95
N LEU A 398 -6.45 -46.69 6.46
CA LEU A 398 -6.32 -47.35 7.75
C LEU A 398 -5.14 -48.33 7.74
N GLU A 399 -4.95 -49.08 6.65
CA GLU A 399 -3.82 -49.97 6.47
C GLU A 399 -2.48 -49.22 6.51
N ALA A 400 -2.34 -48.12 5.75
CA ALA A 400 -1.13 -47.29 5.77
C ALA A 400 -0.81 -46.73 7.16
N PHE A 401 -1.82 -46.31 7.93
CA PHE A 401 -1.63 -45.78 9.28
C PHE A 401 -1.41 -46.88 10.33
N VAL A 402 -1.92 -48.10 10.12
CA VAL A 402 -1.57 -49.26 10.93
C VAL A 402 -0.10 -49.59 10.71
N HIS A 403 0.37 -49.70 9.45
CA HIS A 403 1.77 -49.93 9.14
C HIS A 403 2.68 -48.86 9.76
N HIS A 404 2.29 -47.59 9.69
CA HIS A 404 3.03 -46.50 10.34
C HIS A 404 3.05 -46.62 11.88
N ALA A 405 1.94 -47.03 12.50
CA ALA A 405 1.83 -47.16 13.95
C ALA A 405 2.47 -48.44 14.52
N THR A 406 2.69 -49.47 13.70
CA THR A 406 3.31 -50.75 14.11
C THR A 406 4.71 -50.96 13.53
N GLY A 407 5.20 -50.05 12.69
CA GLY A 407 6.48 -50.18 12.00
C GLY A 407 7.70 -50.00 12.91
N PRO A 408 8.92 -50.25 12.39
CA PRO A 408 10.17 -50.19 13.16
C PRO A 408 10.46 -48.80 13.77
N HIS A 409 9.95 -47.74 13.15
CA HIS A 409 10.08 -46.34 13.58
C HIS A 409 8.84 -45.83 14.33
N ALA A 410 7.95 -46.73 14.78
CA ALA A 410 6.70 -46.36 15.44
C ALA A 410 6.95 -45.72 16.82
N GLY A 411 6.85 -44.40 16.88
CA GLY A 411 6.75 -43.67 18.14
C GLY A 411 5.32 -43.70 18.71
N PRO A 412 5.14 -43.32 19.99
CA PRO A 412 3.81 -43.17 20.61
C PRO A 412 2.88 -42.25 19.81
N TRP A 413 3.46 -41.30 19.07
CA TRP A 413 2.74 -40.39 18.20
C TRP A 413 1.99 -41.10 17.07
N GLY A 414 2.56 -42.13 16.44
CA GLY A 414 1.90 -42.89 15.38
C GLY A 414 0.60 -43.55 15.86
N MET A 415 0.62 -44.11 17.09
CA MET A 415 -0.57 -44.69 17.72
C MET A 415 -1.63 -43.62 18.07
N VAL A 416 -1.20 -42.44 18.54
CA VAL A 416 -2.12 -41.31 18.81
C VAL A 416 -2.81 -40.84 17.53
N VAL A 417 -2.06 -40.72 16.43
CA VAL A 417 -2.62 -40.32 15.13
C VAL A 417 -3.58 -41.39 14.60
N LEU A 418 -3.25 -42.68 14.68
CA LEU A 418 -4.14 -43.78 14.31
C LEU A 418 -5.43 -43.78 15.15
N ALA A 419 -5.33 -43.68 16.47
CA ALA A 419 -6.50 -43.61 17.35
C ALA A 419 -7.38 -42.40 17.01
N GLY A 420 -6.76 -41.24 16.77
CA GLY A 420 -7.43 -40.03 16.37
C GLY A 420 -8.12 -40.13 15.00
N LEU A 421 -7.48 -40.79 14.03
CA LEU A 421 -8.03 -41.11 12.71
C LEU A 421 -9.30 -41.99 12.82
N VAL A 422 -9.28 -43.00 13.70
CA VAL A 422 -10.45 -43.84 13.98
C VAL A 422 -11.56 -43.03 14.64
N VAL A 423 -11.25 -42.19 15.64
CA VAL A 423 -12.24 -41.31 16.30
C VAL A 423 -12.87 -40.33 15.32
N GLY A 424 -12.08 -39.69 14.45
CA GLY A 424 -12.63 -38.81 13.42
C GLY A 424 -13.45 -39.56 12.36
N SER A 425 -13.13 -40.82 12.10
CA SER A 425 -13.91 -41.69 11.20
C SER A 425 -15.25 -42.08 11.84
N ILE A 426 -15.29 -42.32 13.16
CA ILE A 426 -16.52 -42.52 13.95
C ILE A 426 -17.41 -41.29 13.87
N LEU A 427 -16.83 -40.09 14.04
CA LEU A 427 -17.54 -38.81 13.86
C LEU A 427 -18.10 -38.69 12.43
N THR A 428 -17.31 -39.09 11.43
CA THR A 428 -17.72 -39.10 10.02
C THR A 428 -18.92 -39.98 9.75
N PHE A 429 -18.90 -41.21 10.25
CA PHE A 429 -20.05 -42.12 10.15
C PHE A 429 -21.29 -41.49 10.79
N ALA A 430 -21.17 -41.00 12.03
CA ALA A 430 -22.30 -40.46 12.78
C ALA A 430 -22.92 -39.22 12.13
N TYR A 431 -22.12 -38.26 11.62
CA TYR A 431 -22.69 -37.10 10.94
C TYR A 431 -23.25 -37.45 9.56
N SER A 432 -22.74 -38.48 8.89
CA SER A 432 -23.30 -39.00 7.62
C SER A 432 -24.69 -39.61 7.86
N ALA A 433 -24.83 -40.44 8.91
CA ALA A 433 -26.12 -40.97 9.35
C ALA A 433 -27.09 -39.87 9.78
N ARG A 434 -26.60 -38.86 10.53
CA ARG A 434 -27.38 -37.67 10.91
C ARG A 434 -27.84 -36.87 9.70
N PHE A 435 -27.01 -36.72 8.66
CA PHE A 435 -27.41 -36.05 7.42
C PHE A 435 -28.55 -36.80 6.73
N MET A 436 -28.44 -38.12 6.57
CA MET A 436 -29.48 -38.93 5.95
C MET A 436 -30.79 -38.90 6.73
N TRP A 437 -30.74 -39.07 8.05
CA TRP A 437 -31.91 -38.93 8.91
C TRP A 437 -32.50 -37.52 8.88
N GLY A 438 -31.64 -36.51 8.98
CA GLY A 438 -32.01 -35.10 9.03
C GLY A 438 -32.69 -34.61 7.75
N ALA A 439 -32.23 -35.07 6.59
CA ALA A 439 -32.78 -34.64 5.30
C ALA A 439 -33.97 -35.49 4.83
N PHE A 440 -33.94 -36.81 5.05
CA PHE A 440 -34.84 -37.74 4.34
C PHE A 440 -35.86 -38.46 5.21
N ALA A 441 -35.61 -38.65 6.51
CA ALA A 441 -36.51 -39.42 7.38
C ALA A 441 -37.85 -38.70 7.62
N ALA A 442 -38.90 -39.49 7.86
CA ALA A 442 -40.15 -38.97 8.41
C ALA A 442 -39.98 -38.83 9.93
N LYS A 443 -40.17 -37.61 10.45
CA LYS A 443 -39.95 -37.32 11.87
C LYS A 443 -41.28 -37.26 12.62
N PRO A 444 -41.41 -37.95 13.76
CA PRO A 444 -42.61 -37.86 14.59
C PRO A 444 -42.88 -36.41 15.01
N GLY A 445 -44.12 -35.95 14.87
CA GLY A 445 -44.53 -34.60 15.27
C GLY A 445 -44.04 -33.45 14.38
N VAL A 446 -43.46 -33.74 13.20
CA VAL A 446 -43.06 -32.72 12.21
C VAL A 446 -43.82 -32.95 10.92
N GLU A 447 -44.59 -31.95 10.50
CA GLU A 447 -45.36 -31.97 9.25
C GLU A 447 -44.49 -32.34 8.03
N PRO A 448 -45.00 -33.15 7.09
CA PRO A 448 -44.30 -33.47 5.86
C PRO A 448 -43.91 -32.21 5.09
N THR A 449 -42.65 -32.12 4.67
CA THR A 449 -42.17 -30.93 3.97
C THR A 449 -42.76 -30.89 2.56
N PRO A 450 -43.41 -29.77 2.15
CA PRO A 450 -43.83 -29.57 0.77
C PRO A 450 -42.64 -29.67 -0.18
N PHE A 451 -42.72 -30.55 -1.17
CA PHE A 451 -41.60 -30.84 -2.05
C PHE A 451 -42.04 -30.93 -3.51
N LYS A 452 -41.47 -30.06 -4.36
CA LYS A 452 -41.80 -30.00 -5.79
C LYS A 452 -41.12 -31.14 -6.57
N ALA A 453 -41.79 -31.61 -7.61
CA ALA A 453 -41.24 -32.64 -8.50
C ALA A 453 -39.90 -32.22 -9.12
N ILE A 454 -38.95 -33.17 -9.15
CA ILE A 454 -37.59 -32.93 -9.66
C ILE A 454 -37.55 -33.34 -11.14
N ARG A 455 -37.04 -32.45 -11.99
CA ARG A 455 -36.78 -32.78 -13.40
C ARG A 455 -35.57 -33.71 -13.50
N PRO A 456 -35.57 -34.75 -14.35
CA PRO A 456 -34.42 -35.65 -14.51
C PRO A 456 -33.12 -34.93 -14.81
N SER A 457 -33.16 -33.88 -15.64
CA SER A 457 -31.97 -33.07 -15.96
C SER A 457 -31.35 -32.36 -14.76
N PHE A 458 -32.10 -32.15 -13.68
CA PHE A 458 -31.58 -31.53 -12.45
C PHE A 458 -30.92 -32.55 -11.52
N LEU A 459 -31.37 -33.80 -11.57
CA LEU A 459 -30.78 -34.94 -10.84
C LEU A 459 -29.61 -35.59 -11.58
N ALA A 460 -29.45 -35.35 -12.88
CA ALA A 460 -28.45 -36.00 -13.73
C ALA A 460 -27.01 -35.88 -13.19
N ALA A 461 -26.57 -34.66 -12.84
CA ALA A 461 -25.20 -34.44 -12.34
C ALA A 461 -24.88 -35.24 -11.06
N PRO A 462 -25.65 -35.14 -9.95
CA PRO A 462 -25.39 -35.96 -8.77
C PRO A 462 -25.61 -37.46 -9.02
N ALA A 463 -26.52 -37.86 -9.92
CA ALA A 463 -26.69 -39.26 -10.28
C ALA A 463 -25.45 -39.85 -10.99
N VAL A 464 -24.85 -39.11 -11.93
CA VAL A 464 -23.60 -39.52 -12.60
C VAL A 464 -22.46 -39.68 -11.61
N LEU A 465 -22.27 -38.70 -10.71
CA LEU A 465 -21.23 -38.78 -9.67
C LEU A 465 -21.46 -39.97 -8.72
N SER A 466 -22.72 -40.24 -8.37
CA SER A 466 -23.10 -41.39 -7.55
C SER A 466 -22.87 -42.72 -8.26
N LEU A 467 -23.09 -42.80 -9.56
CA LEU A 467 -22.79 -43.98 -10.37
C LEU A 467 -21.27 -44.21 -10.44
N LEU A 468 -20.49 -43.15 -10.67
CA LEU A 468 -19.02 -43.22 -10.65
C LEU A 468 -18.49 -43.66 -9.28
N THR A 469 -19.14 -43.26 -8.19
CA THR A 469 -18.81 -43.70 -6.82
C THR A 469 -18.97 -45.22 -6.66
N ILE A 470 -20.00 -45.80 -7.27
CA ILE A 470 -20.22 -47.26 -7.28
C ILE A 470 -19.22 -47.95 -8.20
N ALA A 471 -19.04 -47.44 -9.42
CA ALA A 471 -18.13 -48.01 -10.40
C ALA A 471 -16.69 -48.08 -9.87
N TYR A 472 -16.21 -46.99 -9.26
CA TYR A 472 -14.91 -46.96 -8.60
C TYR A 472 -14.84 -47.96 -7.43
N GLY A 473 -15.88 -48.04 -6.60
CA GLY A 473 -15.92 -49.01 -5.50
C GLY A 473 -15.82 -50.46 -5.96
N LEU A 474 -16.61 -50.85 -6.97
CA LEU A 474 -16.69 -52.21 -7.48
C LEU A 474 -15.49 -52.61 -8.35
N TRP A 475 -14.89 -51.63 -9.05
CA TRP A 475 -13.76 -51.86 -9.95
C TRP A 475 -12.66 -50.82 -9.68
N PRO A 476 -11.85 -51.00 -8.61
CA PRO A 476 -10.80 -50.05 -8.24
C PRO A 476 -9.55 -50.13 -9.13
N VAL A 477 -9.40 -51.20 -9.92
CA VAL A 477 -8.20 -51.49 -10.74
C VAL A 477 -7.77 -50.34 -11.67
N PRO A 478 -8.67 -49.64 -12.40
CA PRO A 478 -8.26 -48.52 -13.23
C PRO A 478 -7.70 -47.35 -12.41
N VAL A 479 -8.31 -47.08 -11.26
CA VAL A 479 -7.89 -46.00 -10.37
C VAL A 479 -6.56 -46.34 -9.69
N ASP A 480 -6.35 -47.61 -9.34
CA ASP A 480 -5.06 -48.11 -8.86
C ASP A 480 -3.95 -47.80 -9.88
N ALA A 481 -4.12 -48.26 -11.12
CA ALA A 481 -3.16 -48.06 -12.19
C ALA A 481 -2.82 -46.58 -12.43
N TRP A 482 -3.80 -45.69 -12.30
CA TRP A 482 -3.57 -44.24 -12.45
C TRP A 482 -2.72 -43.65 -11.32
N ILE A 483 -2.78 -44.21 -10.12
CA ILE A 483 -2.17 -43.63 -8.92
C ILE A 483 -0.81 -44.26 -8.61
N GLN A 484 -0.57 -45.51 -9.02
CA GLN A 484 0.68 -46.24 -8.77
C GLN A 484 1.95 -45.43 -9.10
N PRO A 485 2.07 -44.72 -10.24
CA PRO A 485 3.28 -43.95 -10.53
C PRO A 485 3.56 -42.80 -9.56
N TYR A 486 2.52 -42.22 -8.94
CA TYR A 486 2.72 -41.23 -7.89
C TYR A 486 3.20 -41.88 -6.59
N ALA A 487 2.65 -43.05 -6.23
CA ALA A 487 3.11 -43.80 -5.06
C ALA A 487 4.58 -44.25 -5.19
N ALA A 488 5.01 -44.59 -6.41
CA ALA A 488 6.39 -44.94 -6.72
C ALA A 488 7.41 -43.81 -6.45
N LEU A 489 6.99 -42.54 -6.39
CA LEU A 489 7.87 -41.41 -6.05
C LEU A 489 8.35 -41.46 -4.59
N PHE A 490 7.68 -42.24 -3.73
CA PHE A 490 8.02 -42.39 -2.31
C PHE A 490 8.77 -43.69 -2.03
N ALA A 491 8.95 -44.57 -3.01
CA ALA A 491 9.73 -45.78 -2.84
C ALA A 491 11.21 -45.41 -2.75
N SER A 492 11.92 -45.93 -1.74
CA SER A 492 13.33 -45.63 -1.54
C SER A 492 14.17 -46.07 -2.75
N THR A 493 14.93 -45.12 -3.31
CA THR A 493 15.99 -45.43 -4.29
C THR A 493 17.29 -45.87 -3.62
N ALA A 494 17.35 -45.93 -2.28
CA ALA A 494 18.49 -46.47 -1.55
C ALA A 494 18.47 -48.00 -1.65
N PRO A 495 19.33 -48.63 -2.47
CA PRO A 495 19.51 -50.06 -2.45
C PRO A 495 20.42 -50.34 -1.25
N ASP A 496 19.85 -50.39 -0.04
CA ASP A 496 20.54 -51.09 1.03
C ASP A 496 20.56 -52.57 0.62
N ALA A 497 21.77 -53.11 0.50
CA ALA A 497 22.04 -54.43 -0.05
C ALA A 497 21.20 -55.52 0.65
N GLY A 498 20.06 -55.89 0.05
CA GLY A 498 19.27 -57.06 0.45
C GLY A 498 17.80 -56.82 0.80
N THR A 499 17.29 -55.59 0.86
CA THR A 499 15.85 -55.33 1.03
C THR A 499 15.17 -55.11 -0.33
N PRO A 500 14.09 -55.85 -0.68
CA PRO A 500 13.29 -55.53 -1.84
C PRO A 500 12.79 -54.08 -1.70
N ALA A 501 12.78 -53.32 -2.80
CA ALA A 501 12.14 -52.02 -2.82
C ALA A 501 10.72 -52.16 -2.24
N GLU A 502 10.38 -51.36 -1.22
CA GLU A 502 9.02 -51.32 -0.67
C GLU A 502 8.07 -50.90 -1.82
N GLN A 503 7.42 -51.89 -2.43
CA GLN A 503 6.39 -51.64 -3.42
C GLN A 503 5.14 -51.17 -2.69
N ALA A 504 4.52 -50.10 -3.20
CA ALA A 504 3.22 -49.68 -2.72
C ALA A 504 2.22 -50.83 -2.81
N GLY A 505 1.30 -50.92 -1.84
CA GLY A 505 0.16 -51.83 -1.92
C GLY A 505 -0.71 -51.59 -3.17
N HIS A 506 -1.79 -52.36 -3.32
CA HIS A 506 -2.77 -52.19 -4.39
C HIS A 506 -4.16 -51.89 -3.82
N LEU A 507 -4.96 -51.13 -4.56
CA LEU A 507 -6.37 -50.93 -4.25
C LEU A 507 -7.15 -52.21 -4.57
N ALA A 508 -7.62 -52.89 -3.53
CA ALA A 508 -8.57 -53.98 -3.64
C ALA A 508 -9.95 -53.57 -3.11
N LEU A 509 -10.99 -54.22 -3.62
CA LEU A 509 -12.33 -54.13 -3.04
C LEU A 509 -12.39 -54.83 -1.67
N TRP A 510 -11.52 -55.81 -1.44
CA TRP A 510 -11.45 -56.59 -0.22
C TRP A 510 -10.02 -57.09 0.03
N HIS A 511 -9.39 -56.63 1.10
CA HIS A 511 -8.00 -56.97 1.48
C HIS A 511 -7.92 -58.18 2.43
N GLY A 512 -9.04 -58.84 2.76
CA GLY A 512 -9.07 -59.94 3.73
C GLY A 512 -9.37 -59.48 5.16
N PHE A 513 -9.19 -60.38 6.13
CA PHE A 513 -9.35 -60.05 7.56
C PHE A 513 -8.08 -59.38 8.09
N THR A 514 -7.99 -58.06 7.90
CA THR A 514 -6.87 -57.23 8.36
C THR A 514 -7.22 -56.47 9.65
N PRO A 515 -6.22 -55.97 10.40
CA PRO A 515 -6.47 -55.04 11.50
C PRO A 515 -7.23 -53.77 11.06
N ALA A 516 -6.98 -53.30 9.83
CA ALA A 516 -7.70 -52.17 9.23
C ALA A 516 -9.22 -52.45 9.16
N LEU A 517 -9.61 -53.65 8.72
CA LEU A 517 -11.02 -54.05 8.64
C LEU A 517 -11.66 -54.10 10.04
N GLY A 518 -10.90 -54.56 11.04
CA GLY A 518 -11.30 -54.52 12.44
C GLY A 518 -11.59 -53.09 12.93
N LEU A 519 -10.73 -52.13 12.60
CA LEU A 519 -10.93 -50.71 12.91
C LEU A 519 -12.11 -50.10 12.13
N THR A 520 -12.35 -50.53 10.90
CA THR A 520 -13.55 -50.16 10.12
C THR A 520 -14.83 -50.67 10.79
N ALA A 521 -14.85 -51.92 11.27
CA ALA A 521 -15.97 -52.47 12.02
C ALA A 521 -16.23 -51.70 13.33
N VAL A 522 -15.17 -51.39 14.09
CA VAL A 522 -15.25 -50.54 15.29
C VAL A 522 -15.83 -49.16 14.94
N THR A 523 -15.37 -48.56 13.84
CA THR A 523 -15.85 -47.27 13.35
C THR A 523 -17.36 -47.28 13.10
N PHE A 524 -17.88 -48.35 12.51
CA PHE A 524 -19.30 -48.48 12.21
C PHE A 524 -20.13 -48.70 13.47
N VAL A 525 -19.70 -49.61 14.36
CA VAL A 525 -20.41 -49.91 15.60
C VAL A 525 -20.49 -48.65 16.49
N LEU A 526 -19.36 -47.98 16.72
CA LEU A 526 -19.32 -46.78 17.55
C LEU A 526 -19.98 -45.57 16.87
N GLY A 527 -19.86 -45.45 15.55
CA GLY A 527 -20.54 -44.41 14.77
C GLY A 527 -22.06 -44.56 14.82
N LEU A 528 -22.57 -45.78 14.69
CA LEU A 528 -23.98 -46.10 14.81
C LEU A 528 -24.48 -45.86 16.24
N ALA A 529 -23.73 -46.32 17.25
CA ALA A 529 -24.04 -46.08 18.66
C ALA A 529 -24.15 -44.59 18.96
N MET A 530 -23.22 -43.78 18.43
CA MET A 530 -23.23 -42.32 18.60
C MET A 530 -24.43 -41.65 17.90
N TYR A 531 -24.84 -42.15 16.72
CA TYR A 531 -26.04 -41.66 16.02
C TYR A 531 -27.36 -42.06 16.72
N VAL A 532 -27.46 -43.29 17.23
CA VAL A 532 -28.63 -43.73 18.01
C VAL A 532 -28.70 -42.93 19.32
N GLY A 533 -27.56 -42.74 19.99
CA GLY A 533 -27.38 -41.90 21.17
C GLY A 533 -27.35 -40.39 20.93
N ARG A 534 -27.75 -39.89 19.75
CA ARG A 534 -27.60 -38.48 19.34
C ARG A 534 -28.17 -37.45 20.32
N ASN A 535 -29.23 -37.77 21.06
CA ASN A 535 -29.82 -36.88 22.06
C ASN A 535 -28.91 -36.72 23.30
N ALA A 536 -28.22 -37.79 23.70
CA ALA A 536 -27.21 -37.72 24.77
C ALA A 536 -25.98 -36.93 24.29
N VAL A 537 -25.52 -37.19 23.07
CA VAL A 537 -24.41 -36.44 22.43
C VAL A 537 -24.74 -34.95 22.37
N ALA A 538 -25.94 -34.57 21.91
CA ALA A 538 -26.35 -33.17 21.84
C ALA A 538 -26.38 -32.49 23.23
N ARG A 539 -26.86 -33.19 24.27
CA ARG A 539 -26.83 -32.68 25.66
C ARG A 539 -25.41 -32.50 26.18
N ALA A 540 -24.50 -33.43 25.88
CA ALA A 540 -23.09 -33.31 26.24
C ALA A 540 -22.42 -32.14 25.51
N GLN A 541 -22.67 -31.99 24.21
CA GLN A 541 -22.14 -30.87 23.41
C GLN A 541 -22.64 -29.50 23.87
N ALA A 542 -23.87 -29.41 24.41
CA ALA A 542 -24.42 -28.18 24.94
C ALA A 542 -23.69 -27.67 26.19
N ARG A 543 -22.94 -28.53 26.91
CA ARG A 543 -22.11 -28.13 28.05
C ARG A 543 -20.80 -27.46 27.65
N VAL A 544 -20.35 -27.62 26.40
CA VAL A 544 -19.11 -27.01 25.91
C VAL A 544 -19.35 -25.51 25.70
N PRO A 545 -18.63 -24.63 26.42
CA PRO A 545 -18.82 -23.18 26.36
C PRO A 545 -18.61 -22.59 24.95
N GLY A 546 -19.33 -21.51 24.64
CA GLY A 546 -19.31 -20.87 23.32
C GLY A 546 -18.10 -19.96 23.01
N TRP A 547 -17.14 -19.79 23.91
CA TRP A 547 -15.98 -18.90 23.67
C TRP A 547 -14.91 -19.50 22.76
N VAL A 548 -14.93 -20.81 22.53
CA VAL A 548 -14.03 -21.50 21.59
C VAL A 548 -14.60 -21.40 20.16
N ASP A 549 -14.54 -20.20 19.56
CA ASP A 549 -15.03 -19.95 18.20
C ASP A 549 -14.03 -19.17 17.34
N GLY A 550 -13.58 -19.80 16.24
CA GLY A 550 -12.56 -19.23 15.36
C GLY A 550 -12.97 -17.91 14.70
N ASP A 551 -14.26 -17.77 14.37
CA ASP A 551 -14.80 -16.53 13.80
C ASP A 551 -14.70 -15.36 14.79
N ARG A 552 -14.97 -15.60 16.08
CA ARG A 552 -14.78 -14.58 17.13
C ARG A 552 -13.32 -14.18 17.29
N GLY A 553 -12.40 -15.15 17.25
CA GLY A 553 -10.96 -14.89 17.26
C GLY A 553 -10.54 -13.96 16.11
N TYR A 554 -10.98 -14.27 14.89
CA TYR A 554 -10.75 -13.42 13.72
C TYR A 554 -11.28 -11.99 13.91
N GLN A 555 -12.51 -11.84 14.41
CA GLN A 555 -13.11 -10.52 14.62
C GLN A 555 -12.35 -9.68 15.65
N LEU A 556 -11.86 -10.31 16.73
CA LEU A 556 -11.04 -9.63 17.74
C LEU A 556 -9.69 -9.20 17.15
N THR A 557 -9.05 -10.04 16.34
CA THR A 557 -7.77 -9.70 15.69
C THR A 557 -7.91 -8.53 14.73
N ILE A 558 -8.95 -8.52 13.88
CA ILE A 558 -9.20 -7.41 12.97
C ILE A 558 -9.56 -6.13 13.73
N GLY A 559 -10.39 -6.22 14.77
CA GLY A 559 -10.70 -5.06 15.62
C GLY A 559 -9.46 -4.47 16.28
N ALA A 560 -8.58 -5.31 16.82
CA ALA A 560 -7.32 -4.87 17.41
C ALA A 560 -6.37 -4.21 16.39
N LEU A 561 -6.36 -4.70 15.14
CA LEU A 561 -5.60 -4.09 14.05
C LEU A 561 -6.15 -2.70 13.71
N ASP A 562 -7.46 -2.55 13.59
CA ASP A 562 -8.12 -1.28 13.30
C ASP A 562 -7.88 -0.27 14.44
N ASP A 563 -8.03 -0.70 15.69
CA ASP A 563 -7.75 0.12 16.87
C ASP A 563 -6.28 0.58 16.91
N ALA A 564 -5.34 -0.32 16.58
CA ALA A 564 -3.93 0.01 16.48
C ALA A 564 -3.65 0.99 15.34
N ALA A 565 -4.27 0.82 14.18
CA ALA A 565 -4.12 1.72 13.04
C ALA A 565 -4.64 3.14 13.37
N VAL A 566 -5.80 3.23 14.02
CA VAL A 566 -6.37 4.50 14.51
C VAL A 566 -5.45 5.11 15.56
N TRP A 567 -4.91 4.32 16.49
CA TRP A 567 -3.98 4.79 17.52
C TRP A 567 -2.69 5.33 16.92
N ILE A 568 -2.06 4.62 15.98
CA ILE A 568 -0.83 5.07 15.30
C ILE A 568 -1.10 6.35 14.52
N THR A 569 -2.18 6.39 13.75
CA THR A 569 -2.56 7.55 12.93
C THR A 569 -2.84 8.76 13.82
N GLY A 570 -3.62 8.60 14.88
CA GLY A 570 -3.89 9.66 15.85
C GLY A 570 -2.63 10.14 16.60
N ARG A 571 -1.60 9.29 16.76
CA ARG A 571 -0.35 9.67 17.42
C ARG A 571 0.64 10.37 16.49
N THR A 572 0.68 10.00 15.21
CA THR A 572 1.64 10.50 14.22
C THR A 572 1.09 11.66 13.39
N GLN A 573 -0.20 11.66 13.04
CA GLN A 573 -0.84 12.65 12.18
C GLN A 573 -1.74 13.62 12.96
N ARG A 574 -1.19 14.32 13.96
CA ARG A 574 -1.97 15.23 14.84
C ARG A 574 -2.32 16.58 14.22
N GLY A 575 -1.83 16.90 13.01
CA GLY A 575 -2.00 18.22 12.39
C GLY A 575 -1.19 19.35 13.04
N SER A 576 -0.24 19.04 13.93
CA SER A 576 0.57 20.03 14.65
C SER A 576 1.92 20.26 13.96
N LEU A 577 2.12 21.47 13.42
CA LEU A 577 3.40 21.87 12.82
C LEU A 577 4.58 21.70 13.79
N TYR A 578 4.39 22.03 15.08
CA TYR A 578 5.42 21.86 16.11
C TYR A 578 5.87 20.40 16.27
N PHE A 579 4.93 19.46 16.20
CA PHE A 579 5.25 18.04 16.30
C PHE A 579 6.04 17.58 15.07
N TYR A 580 5.58 17.94 13.87
CA TYR A 580 6.27 17.58 12.64
C TYR A 580 7.68 18.17 12.58
N LEU A 581 7.85 19.43 12.97
CA LEU A 581 9.16 20.07 13.03
C LEU A 581 10.07 19.41 14.08
N ALA A 582 9.52 19.03 15.24
CA ALA A 582 10.28 18.30 16.25
C ALA A 582 10.76 16.94 15.72
N VAL A 583 9.92 16.20 15.00
CA VAL A 583 10.29 14.93 14.35
C VAL A 583 11.38 15.16 13.29
N ILE A 584 11.19 16.13 12.39
CA ILE A 584 12.15 16.46 11.32
C ILE A 584 13.50 16.82 11.91
N LEU A 585 13.54 17.79 12.84
CA LEU A 585 14.78 18.22 13.48
C LEU A 585 15.44 17.10 14.28
N SER A 586 14.64 16.28 14.99
CA SER A 586 15.18 15.14 15.74
C SER A 586 15.84 14.11 14.83
N VAL A 587 15.18 13.74 13.73
CA VAL A 587 15.76 12.81 12.75
C VAL A 587 17.01 13.43 12.09
N ALA A 588 16.95 14.72 11.75
CA ALA A 588 18.04 15.44 11.10
C ALA A 588 19.30 15.57 11.96
N PHE A 589 19.20 15.50 13.29
CA PHE A 589 20.39 15.47 14.15
C PHE A 589 20.75 14.07 14.64
N VAL A 590 19.79 13.24 15.05
CA VAL A 590 20.07 11.90 15.61
C VAL A 590 20.76 11.02 14.58
N LEU A 591 20.25 10.96 13.36
CA LEU A 591 20.79 10.04 12.34
C LEU A 591 22.23 10.43 11.93
N PRO A 592 22.54 11.70 11.54
CA PRO A 592 23.91 12.07 11.20
C PRO A 592 24.85 12.00 12.39
N LEU A 593 24.41 12.40 13.60
CA LEU A 593 25.25 12.31 14.80
C LEU A 593 25.62 10.85 15.11
N THR A 594 24.66 9.93 15.06
CA THR A 594 24.94 8.49 15.23
C THR A 594 25.89 7.98 14.16
N ALA A 595 25.72 8.37 12.90
CA ALA A 595 26.64 7.99 11.82
C ALA A 595 28.07 8.51 12.04
N ILE A 596 28.22 9.78 12.44
CA ILE A 596 29.52 10.39 12.78
C ILE A 596 30.18 9.63 13.93
N LEU A 597 29.45 9.38 15.02
CA LEU A 597 29.96 8.66 16.19
C LEU A 597 30.37 7.22 15.87
N LEU A 598 29.62 6.51 15.01
CA LEU A 598 29.93 5.14 14.61
C LEU A 598 31.05 5.04 13.56
N SER A 599 31.30 6.11 12.79
CA SER A 599 32.34 6.11 11.75
C SER A 599 33.76 6.05 12.29
N GLY A 600 33.99 6.46 13.55
CA GLY A 600 35.31 6.43 14.19
C GLY A 600 36.36 7.38 13.57
N ASN A 601 35.95 8.28 12.67
CA ASN A 601 36.84 9.22 12.02
C ASN A 601 37.44 10.21 13.04
N ALA A 602 38.75 10.43 12.97
CA ALA A 602 39.42 11.43 13.78
C ALA A 602 38.97 12.84 13.37
N LEU A 603 38.84 13.74 14.35
CA LEU A 603 38.65 15.16 14.07
C LEU A 603 39.88 15.73 13.34
N PRO A 604 39.71 16.73 12.46
CA PRO A 604 40.84 17.45 11.85
C PRO A 604 41.80 17.98 12.92
N GLN A 605 43.11 17.94 12.65
CA GLN A 605 44.14 18.35 13.62
C GLN A 605 44.29 19.87 13.74
N ASP A 606 43.96 20.63 12.69
CA ASP A 606 44.13 22.09 12.62
C ASP A 606 42.80 22.85 12.82
N ILE A 607 42.17 22.66 13.98
CA ILE A 607 40.95 23.40 14.35
C ILE A 607 41.34 24.64 15.16
N TYR A 608 41.08 25.83 14.59
CA TYR A 608 41.14 27.09 15.31
C TYR A 608 39.73 27.58 15.68
N LEU A 609 39.57 28.07 16.92
CA LEU A 609 38.30 28.65 17.38
C LEU A 609 38.08 30.07 16.81
N VAL A 610 39.18 30.79 16.59
CA VAL A 610 39.23 32.16 16.07
C VAL A 610 40.42 32.24 15.13
N ASP A 611 40.21 32.78 13.93
CA ASP A 611 41.31 33.02 13.00
C ASP A 611 42.25 34.09 13.59
N PRO A 612 43.52 33.75 13.87
CA PRO A 612 44.49 34.72 14.41
C PRO A 612 44.72 35.93 13.52
N HIS A 613 44.42 35.83 12.22
CA HIS A 613 44.63 36.89 11.23
C HIS A 613 43.41 37.81 11.04
N SER A 614 42.27 37.51 11.66
CA SER A 614 41.03 38.30 11.52
C SER A 614 40.27 38.42 12.85
N PRO A 615 40.82 39.16 13.85
CA PRO A 615 40.19 39.29 15.18
C PRO A 615 38.81 39.97 15.13
N LEU A 616 38.51 40.72 14.06
CA LEU A 616 37.19 41.33 13.84
C LEU A 616 36.07 40.30 13.66
N GLN A 617 36.38 39.04 13.31
CA GLN A 617 35.40 37.96 13.27
C GLN A 617 34.75 37.70 14.63
N LEU A 618 35.48 37.92 15.74
CA LEU A 618 34.92 37.80 17.09
C LEU A 618 33.81 38.82 17.34
N VAL A 619 33.97 40.05 16.82
CA VAL A 619 32.97 41.11 16.98
C VAL A 619 31.72 40.77 16.18
N ALA A 620 31.89 40.34 14.92
CA ALA A 620 30.77 39.90 14.09
C ALA A 620 30.05 38.68 14.69
N GLY A 621 30.81 37.67 15.13
CA GLY A 621 30.30 36.47 15.79
C GLY A 621 29.56 36.76 17.10
N ALA A 622 30.10 37.63 17.95
CA ALA A 622 29.43 38.08 19.17
C ALA A 622 28.10 38.78 18.85
N GLY A 623 28.07 39.64 17.83
CA GLY A 623 26.85 40.28 17.33
C GLY A 623 25.79 39.26 16.88
N ILE A 624 26.19 38.23 16.13
CA ILE A 624 25.30 37.15 15.68
C ILE A 624 24.73 36.37 16.88
N VAL A 625 25.57 35.97 17.84
CA VAL A 625 25.14 35.22 19.02
C VAL A 625 24.17 36.04 19.88
N ILE A 626 24.49 37.31 20.12
CA ILE A 626 23.62 38.23 20.89
C ILE A 626 22.30 38.42 20.14
N GLY A 627 22.33 38.67 18.84
CA GLY A 627 21.13 38.81 18.00
C GLY A 627 20.24 37.56 18.03
N ALA A 628 20.82 36.37 17.86
CA ALA A 628 20.09 35.11 17.90
C ALA A 628 19.43 34.86 19.28
N LEU A 629 20.18 35.05 20.38
CA LEU A 629 19.65 34.88 21.74
C LEU A 629 18.57 35.92 22.06
N ALA A 630 18.74 37.16 21.60
CA ALA A 630 17.77 38.23 21.77
C ALA A 630 16.50 37.97 20.95
N ALA A 631 16.62 37.46 19.72
CA ALA A 631 15.48 37.08 18.87
C ALA A 631 14.64 35.98 19.55
N VAL A 632 15.29 34.94 20.08
CA VAL A 632 14.63 33.85 20.82
C VAL A 632 13.96 34.32 22.12
N LYS A 633 14.41 35.45 22.70
CA LYS A 633 13.85 36.09 23.90
C LYS A 633 12.90 37.26 23.61
N ALA A 634 12.77 37.72 22.37
CA ALA A 634 11.94 38.87 22.02
C ALA A 634 10.44 38.60 22.25
N ASN A 635 9.74 39.49 22.96
CA ASN A 635 8.29 39.36 23.22
C ASN A 635 7.41 40.03 22.15
N LYS A 636 7.99 40.96 21.38
CA LYS A 636 7.32 41.71 20.30
C LYS A 636 7.85 41.24 18.95
N ARG A 637 6.97 41.09 17.95
CA ARG A 637 7.34 40.64 16.59
C ARG A 637 8.39 41.53 15.96
N PHE A 638 8.20 42.84 16.08
CA PHE A 638 9.13 43.85 15.55
C PHE A 638 10.54 43.71 16.15
N LEU A 639 10.63 43.50 17.47
CA LEU A 639 11.91 43.27 18.13
C LEU A 639 12.56 41.95 17.66
N ALA A 640 11.76 40.88 17.46
CA ALA A 640 12.28 39.60 16.97
C ALA A 640 12.88 39.75 15.56
N VAL A 641 12.17 40.41 14.65
CA VAL A 641 12.66 40.67 13.29
C VAL A 641 13.93 41.51 13.31
N LEU A 642 13.96 42.60 14.09
CA LEU A 642 15.15 43.45 14.21
C LEU A 642 16.37 42.65 14.71
N MET A 643 16.17 41.77 15.70
CA MET A 643 17.25 40.93 16.23
C MET A 643 17.71 39.85 15.25
N VAL A 644 16.82 39.31 14.42
CA VAL A 644 17.19 38.43 13.29
C VAL A 644 18.03 39.22 12.28
N SER A 645 17.68 40.46 11.97
CA SER A 645 18.47 41.28 11.05
C SER A 645 19.86 41.62 11.56
N VAL A 646 20.05 41.77 12.88
CA VAL A 646 21.40 41.88 13.47
C VAL A 646 22.25 40.65 13.12
N THR A 647 21.66 39.44 13.09
CA THR A 647 22.39 38.25 12.65
C THR A 647 22.70 38.29 11.15
N GLY A 648 21.77 38.76 10.31
CA GLY A 648 21.99 38.90 8.87
C GLY A 648 23.10 39.89 8.51
N TYR A 649 23.12 41.09 9.13
CA TYR A 649 24.21 42.05 8.94
C TYR A 649 25.54 41.56 9.52
N GLY A 650 25.49 40.81 10.63
CA GLY A 650 26.67 40.14 11.18
C GLY A 650 27.27 39.11 10.20
N ILE A 651 26.42 38.34 9.51
CA ILE A 651 26.83 37.40 8.46
C ILE A 651 27.42 38.15 7.26
N ALA A 652 26.82 39.27 6.84
CA ALA A 652 27.37 40.10 5.77
C ALA A 652 28.79 40.61 6.11
N LEU A 653 29.03 41.03 7.36
CA LEU A 653 30.35 41.40 7.84
C LEU A 653 31.33 40.21 7.83
N MET A 654 30.87 39.02 8.21
CA MET A 654 31.68 37.80 8.12
C MET A 654 32.09 37.48 6.68
N PHE A 655 31.19 37.61 5.70
CA PHE A 655 31.53 37.43 4.29
C PHE A 655 32.56 38.46 3.81
N ALA A 656 32.41 39.73 4.20
CA ALA A 656 33.39 40.77 3.86
C ALA A 656 34.77 40.47 4.46
N LEU A 657 34.83 40.04 5.71
CA LEU A 657 36.09 39.65 6.39
C LEU A 657 36.74 38.40 5.80
N GLN A 658 35.97 37.53 5.14
CA GLN A 658 36.46 36.34 4.44
C GLN A 658 36.81 36.61 2.96
N GLY A 659 36.77 37.87 2.50
CA GLY A 659 37.10 38.22 1.13
C GLY A 659 36.02 37.88 0.10
N ALA A 660 34.76 37.77 0.53
CA ALA A 660 33.59 37.52 -0.34
C ALA A 660 32.71 38.79 -0.47
N PRO A 661 33.16 39.82 -1.21
CA PRO A 661 32.47 41.11 -1.29
C PRO A 661 31.10 41.02 -1.99
N ASP A 662 30.94 40.17 -3.01
CA ASP A 662 29.65 39.96 -3.70
C ASP A 662 28.58 39.38 -2.77
N LEU A 663 28.95 38.38 -1.96
CA LEU A 663 28.05 37.78 -0.98
C LEU A 663 27.72 38.77 0.14
N ALA A 664 28.70 39.57 0.59
CA ALA A 664 28.47 40.59 1.62
C ALA A 664 27.49 41.66 1.13
N LEU A 665 27.68 42.16 -0.10
CA LEU A 665 26.82 43.18 -0.71
C LEU A 665 25.40 42.63 -0.92
N THR A 666 25.25 41.46 -1.52
CA THR A 666 23.95 40.84 -1.75
C THR A 666 23.23 40.52 -0.43
N GLN A 667 23.92 39.96 0.57
CA GLN A 667 23.35 39.68 1.89
C GLN A 667 22.83 40.97 2.57
N MET A 668 23.60 42.07 2.50
CA MET A 668 23.18 43.35 3.08
C MET A 668 21.92 43.90 2.40
N LEU A 669 21.86 43.84 1.07
CA LEU A 669 20.71 44.30 0.29
C LEU A 669 19.47 43.43 0.56
N VAL A 670 19.63 42.11 0.54
CA VAL A 670 18.56 41.15 0.84
C VAL A 670 18.02 41.35 2.25
N GLU A 671 18.91 41.49 3.26
CA GLU A 671 18.51 41.71 4.65
C GLU A 671 17.69 43.02 4.78
N THR A 672 18.11 44.07 4.09
CA THR A 672 17.37 45.35 4.08
C THR A 672 15.98 45.19 3.47
N ILE A 673 15.85 44.48 2.35
CA ILE A 673 14.55 44.25 1.69
C ILE A 673 13.65 43.35 2.53
N ILE A 674 14.19 42.27 3.09
CA ILE A 674 13.46 41.35 3.96
C ILE A 674 12.96 42.08 5.21
N LEU A 675 13.80 42.90 5.83
CA LEU A 675 13.39 43.74 6.96
C LEU A 675 12.21 44.64 6.58
N VAL A 676 12.27 45.32 5.43
CA VAL A 676 11.15 46.15 4.97
C VAL A 676 9.90 45.30 4.71
N ALA A 677 10.02 44.18 3.99
CA ALA A 677 8.90 43.28 3.70
C ALA A 677 8.23 42.75 4.97
N PHE A 678 9.01 42.34 5.97
CA PHE A 678 8.49 41.94 7.28
C PHE A 678 7.82 43.10 8.00
N VAL A 679 8.41 44.30 7.99
CA VAL A 679 7.80 45.48 8.61
C VAL A 679 6.46 45.81 7.97
N LEU A 680 6.34 45.70 6.64
CA LEU A 680 5.07 45.89 5.93
C LEU A 680 4.05 44.81 6.30
N ALA A 681 4.44 43.53 6.23
CA ALA A 681 3.55 42.42 6.59
C ALA A 681 3.08 42.48 8.05
N MET A 682 3.96 42.86 8.98
CA MET A 682 3.67 42.92 10.42
C MET A 682 2.62 43.98 10.78
N ARG A 683 2.38 45.00 9.94
CA ARG A 683 1.30 45.98 10.17
C ARG A 683 -0.08 45.33 10.22
N SER A 684 -0.25 44.19 9.56
CA SER A 684 -1.51 43.43 9.53
C SER A 684 -1.67 42.43 10.69
N LEU A 685 -0.63 42.23 11.50
CA LEU A 685 -0.57 41.20 12.55
C LEU A 685 -0.52 41.84 13.94
N PRO A 686 -1.01 41.15 14.99
CA PRO A 686 -0.91 41.67 16.35
C PRO A 686 0.57 41.88 16.75
N PRO A 687 0.90 42.98 17.46
CA PRO A 687 2.29 43.36 17.77
C PRO A 687 3.00 42.36 18.69
N GLU A 688 2.22 41.67 19.51
CA GLU A 688 2.71 40.66 20.44
C GLU A 688 2.76 39.28 19.79
N LEU A 689 3.79 38.52 20.16
CA LEU A 689 3.82 37.08 19.92
C LEU A 689 2.93 36.41 20.96
N ARG A 690 1.62 36.31 20.68
CA ARG A 690 0.64 35.66 21.54
C ARG A 690 1.06 34.20 21.79
N ASP A 691 1.07 33.81 23.06
CA ASP A 691 1.46 32.51 23.63
C ASP A 691 2.92 32.05 23.42
N ARG A 692 3.80 32.57 24.28
CA ARG A 692 4.96 31.78 24.71
C ARG A 692 4.50 30.66 25.62
N THR A 693 4.41 29.48 25.03
CA THR A 693 4.47 28.15 25.64
C THR A 693 5.41 28.10 26.87
N GLY A 694 4.91 28.47 28.05
CA GLY A 694 5.43 28.10 29.36
C GLY A 694 4.97 26.70 29.75
N GLY A 695 5.13 25.73 28.85
CA GLY A 695 4.64 24.36 29.02
C GLY A 695 5.76 23.35 29.31
N LYS A 696 5.35 22.14 29.73
CA LYS A 696 6.22 20.99 30.03
C LYS A 696 7.24 20.63 28.92
N TYR A 697 7.00 21.06 27.67
CA TYR A 697 7.82 20.73 26.51
C TYR A 697 8.89 21.76 26.13
N ARG A 698 9.05 22.85 26.91
CA ARG A 698 10.07 23.88 26.63
C ARG A 698 11.48 23.29 26.62
N VAL A 699 11.80 22.45 27.62
CA VAL A 699 13.11 21.80 27.75
C VAL A 699 13.39 20.92 26.54
N LEU A 700 12.41 20.13 26.10
CA LEU A 700 12.56 19.27 24.92
C LEU A 700 12.89 20.07 23.65
N ARG A 701 12.23 21.22 23.42
CA ARG A 701 12.53 22.09 22.27
C ARG A 701 13.96 22.65 22.33
N VAL A 702 14.43 23.03 23.52
CA VAL A 702 15.80 23.49 23.71
C VAL A 702 16.80 22.37 23.43
N ILE A 703 16.54 21.16 23.91
CA ILE A 703 17.39 19.99 23.65
C ILE A 703 17.46 19.70 22.15
N ILE A 704 16.31 19.65 21.45
CA ILE A 704 16.28 19.39 20.01
C ILE A 704 17.03 20.49 19.24
N GLY A 705 16.78 21.76 19.57
CA GLY A 705 17.44 22.89 18.90
C GLY A 705 18.95 22.91 19.13
N LEU A 706 19.41 22.68 20.36
CA LEU A 706 20.83 22.61 20.69
C LEU A 706 21.49 21.38 20.05
N GLY A 707 20.84 20.22 20.13
CA GLY A 707 21.33 18.98 19.52
C GLY A 707 21.49 19.11 18.01
N PHE A 708 20.52 19.73 17.34
CA PHE A 708 20.62 20.05 15.92
C PHE A 708 21.77 21.01 15.62
N GLY A 709 21.86 22.14 16.34
CA GLY A 709 22.93 23.12 16.15
C GLY A 709 24.33 22.53 16.34
N VAL A 710 24.56 21.79 17.43
CA VAL A 710 25.84 21.12 17.70
C VAL A 710 26.17 20.09 16.62
N THR A 711 25.19 19.29 16.21
CA THR A 711 25.40 18.28 15.15
C THR A 711 25.80 18.94 13.84
N MET A 712 25.18 20.06 13.46
CA MET A 712 25.54 20.80 12.24
C MET A 712 26.96 21.37 12.29
N VAL A 713 27.42 21.83 13.46
CA VAL A 713 28.81 22.28 13.65
C VAL A 713 29.78 21.12 13.41
N PHE A 714 29.57 19.98 14.06
CA PHE A 714 30.43 18.81 13.85
C PHE A 714 30.35 18.28 12.41
N ALA A 715 29.16 18.23 11.81
CA ALA A 715 28.99 17.83 10.42
C ALA A 715 29.79 18.74 9.48
N ALA A 716 29.79 20.06 9.69
CA ALA A 716 30.58 21.00 8.92
C ALA A 716 32.09 20.77 9.10
N ILE A 717 32.57 20.57 10.35
CA ILE A 717 33.98 20.27 10.64
C ILE A 717 34.43 18.98 9.95
N PHE A 718 33.65 17.90 10.07
CA PHE A 718 33.94 16.63 9.41
C PHE A 718 33.92 16.74 7.89
N ALA A 719 32.95 17.46 7.32
CA ALA A 719 32.86 17.66 5.87
C ALA A 719 34.06 18.46 5.32
N MET A 720 34.56 19.45 6.05
CA MET A 720 35.77 20.18 5.68
C MET A 720 37.01 19.30 5.78
N GLY A 721 37.11 18.48 6.82
CA GLY A 721 38.22 17.53 7.03
C GLY A 721 38.26 16.34 6.08
N ALA A 722 37.11 15.96 5.50
CA ALA A 722 36.99 14.82 4.60
C ALA A 722 37.41 15.13 3.14
N ARG A 723 37.88 16.35 2.86
CA ARG A 723 38.33 16.73 1.51
C ARG A 723 39.65 16.04 1.17
N THR A 724 39.62 15.12 0.21
CA THR A 724 40.80 14.36 -0.26
C THR A 724 41.29 14.78 -1.65
N ALA A 725 40.44 15.44 -2.44
CA ALA A 725 40.76 15.89 -3.80
C ALA A 725 41.17 17.36 -3.83
N ILE A 726 41.98 17.73 -4.84
CA ILE A 726 42.36 19.12 -5.10
C ILE A 726 41.09 19.94 -5.42
N PRO A 727 40.82 21.06 -4.73
CA PRO A 727 39.63 21.87 -4.98
C PRO A 727 39.61 22.48 -6.38
N VAL A 728 38.47 22.39 -7.07
CA VAL A 728 38.26 23.02 -8.38
C VAL A 728 38.37 24.56 -8.32
N SER A 729 38.20 25.15 -7.13
CA SER A 729 38.31 26.60 -6.91
C SER A 729 39.69 27.16 -7.29
N LEU A 730 40.74 26.33 -7.32
CA LEU A 730 42.07 26.77 -7.76
C LEU A 730 42.13 27.09 -9.26
N GLN A 731 41.25 26.49 -10.07
CA GLN A 731 41.17 26.71 -11.52
C GLN A 731 40.19 27.83 -11.89
N PHE A 732 39.28 28.21 -10.99
CA PHE A 732 38.22 29.17 -11.26
C PHE A 732 38.72 30.57 -11.70
N PRO A 733 39.81 31.14 -11.17
CA PRO A 733 40.33 32.41 -11.67
C PRO A 733 40.72 32.37 -13.16
N GLN A 734 41.38 31.28 -13.58
CA GLN A 734 41.77 31.09 -14.97
C GLN A 734 40.54 30.85 -15.86
N LEU A 735 39.64 29.94 -15.44
CA LEU A 735 38.41 29.63 -16.17
C LEU A 735 37.50 30.86 -16.32
N ALA A 736 37.40 31.69 -15.29
CA ALA A 736 36.61 32.91 -15.33
C ALA A 736 37.16 33.94 -16.32
N TYR A 737 38.49 34.06 -16.42
CA TYR A 737 39.12 35.02 -17.32
C TYR A 737 39.18 34.51 -18.78
N GLU A 738 39.68 33.29 -18.98
CA GLU A 738 39.90 32.70 -20.32
C GLU A 738 38.60 32.18 -20.94
N GLY A 739 37.73 31.57 -20.15
CA GLY A 739 36.45 31.01 -20.62
C GLY A 739 35.30 32.03 -20.55
N GLY A 740 35.11 32.64 -19.38
CA GLY A 740 33.98 33.55 -19.12
C GLY A 740 34.24 35.02 -19.42
N GLY A 741 35.49 35.41 -19.70
CA GLY A 741 35.86 36.76 -20.13
C GLY A 741 35.96 37.84 -19.06
N GLY A 742 35.82 37.50 -17.76
CA GLY A 742 35.70 38.48 -16.68
C GLY A 742 36.70 38.32 -15.54
N LEU A 743 36.93 39.40 -14.77
CA LEU A 743 37.80 39.41 -13.59
C LEU A 743 37.06 39.00 -12.31
N ASN A 744 35.74 39.16 -12.25
CA ASN A 744 34.97 38.75 -11.09
C ASN A 744 34.64 37.25 -11.18
N VAL A 745 35.44 36.43 -10.50
CA VAL A 745 35.27 34.97 -10.46
C VAL A 745 33.89 34.55 -9.96
N VAL A 746 33.31 35.27 -8.99
CA VAL A 746 31.99 34.93 -8.43
C VAL A 746 30.90 35.20 -9.46
N ASN A 747 30.86 36.41 -10.02
CA ASN A 747 29.82 36.76 -10.99
C ASN A 747 29.92 35.87 -12.23
N VAL A 748 31.12 35.70 -12.80
CA VAL A 748 31.35 34.83 -13.96
C VAL A 748 30.95 33.38 -13.66
N THR A 749 31.17 32.89 -12.43
CA THR A 749 30.69 31.56 -12.05
C THR A 749 29.16 31.48 -12.10
N LEU A 750 28.45 32.51 -11.59
CA LEU A 750 26.99 32.53 -11.56
C LEU A 750 26.35 32.69 -12.94
N VAL A 751 26.95 33.46 -13.84
CA VAL A 751 26.32 33.84 -15.11
C VAL A 751 26.82 33.06 -16.32
N ASP A 752 27.94 32.34 -16.18
CA ASP A 752 28.58 31.58 -17.27
C ASP A 752 28.86 30.14 -16.85
N ILE A 753 29.84 29.90 -15.96
CA ILE A 753 30.31 28.54 -15.62
C ILE A 753 29.19 27.67 -15.02
N ARG A 754 28.33 28.27 -14.18
CA ARG A 754 27.20 27.63 -13.50
C ARG A 754 25.90 28.42 -13.71
N ALA A 755 25.70 28.95 -14.92
CA ALA A 755 24.49 29.71 -15.30
C ALA A 755 23.17 28.98 -14.99
N TRP A 756 23.18 27.64 -15.04
CA TRP A 756 22.02 26.81 -14.68
C TRP A 756 21.56 26.98 -13.23
N ASP A 757 22.49 27.16 -12.28
CA ASP A 757 22.16 27.36 -10.87
C ASP A 757 21.40 28.69 -10.71
N THR A 758 21.92 29.76 -11.31
CA THR A 758 21.29 31.09 -11.30
C THR A 758 19.95 31.13 -12.04
N PHE A 759 19.81 30.43 -13.18
CA PHE A 759 18.53 30.32 -13.88
C PHE A 759 17.47 29.62 -13.01
N GLY A 760 17.87 28.58 -12.27
CA GLY A 760 17.02 27.91 -11.30
C GLY A 760 16.60 28.83 -10.16
N GLU A 761 17.52 29.59 -9.58
CA GLU A 761 17.26 30.55 -8.51
C GLU A 761 16.25 31.63 -8.92
N ILE A 762 16.44 32.30 -10.07
CA ILE A 762 15.50 33.33 -10.53
C ILE A 762 14.11 32.76 -10.86
N SER A 763 14.06 31.49 -11.28
CA SER A 763 12.79 30.77 -11.49
C SER A 763 12.08 30.51 -10.16
N VAL A 764 12.82 30.12 -9.11
CA VAL A 764 12.29 29.95 -7.75
C VAL A 764 11.80 31.28 -7.19
N LEU A 765 12.53 32.37 -7.40
CA LEU A 765 12.10 33.71 -6.99
C LEU A 765 10.80 34.13 -7.70
N ALA A 766 10.70 33.91 -9.01
CA ALA A 766 9.48 34.19 -9.76
C ALA A 766 8.29 33.35 -9.28
N LEU A 767 8.51 32.06 -8.95
CA LEU A 767 7.50 31.17 -8.40
C LEU A 767 7.05 31.62 -7.00
N ALA A 768 8.00 31.96 -6.12
CA ALA A 768 7.71 32.45 -4.79
C ALA A 768 6.90 33.75 -4.83
N ALA A 769 7.31 34.72 -5.66
CA ALA A 769 6.58 35.97 -5.88
C ALA A 769 5.14 35.69 -6.34
N THR A 770 5.01 34.93 -7.44
CA THR A 770 3.71 34.60 -8.03
C THR A 770 2.81 33.83 -7.06
N GLY A 771 3.38 32.94 -6.24
CA GLY A 771 2.68 32.19 -5.21
C GLY A 771 2.17 33.08 -4.08
N VAL A 772 3.00 33.97 -3.55
CA VAL A 772 2.63 34.97 -2.53
C VAL A 772 1.52 35.89 -3.06
N ALA A 773 1.70 36.43 -4.27
CA ALA A 773 0.68 37.23 -4.93
C ALA A 773 -0.64 36.43 -5.07
N SER A 774 -0.59 35.19 -5.56
CA SER A 774 -1.81 34.40 -5.79
C SER A 774 -2.56 34.05 -4.50
N LEU A 775 -1.87 33.91 -3.36
CA LEU A 775 -2.49 33.69 -2.04
C LEU A 775 -3.11 34.95 -1.45
N ILE A 776 -2.57 36.13 -1.76
CA ILE A 776 -3.06 37.42 -1.24
C ILE A 776 -4.20 37.96 -2.14
N PHE A 777 -4.06 37.86 -3.47
CA PHE A 777 -5.01 38.38 -4.46
C PHE A 777 -6.14 37.39 -4.81
N VAL A 778 -6.57 36.51 -3.89
CA VAL A 778 -7.59 35.45 -4.13
C VAL A 778 -8.97 36.02 -4.57
N ARG A 779 -9.23 37.32 -4.37
CA ARG A 779 -10.45 38.01 -4.87
C ARG A 779 -10.29 38.71 -6.22
N GLY A 780 -9.12 38.61 -6.86
CA GLY A 780 -8.81 39.13 -8.19
C GLY A 780 -7.48 39.87 -8.19
N ARG A 781 -6.60 39.58 -9.16
CA ARG A 781 -5.49 40.49 -9.49
C ARG A 781 -6.12 41.74 -10.09
N GLY A 782 -6.29 42.79 -9.28
CA GLY A 782 -6.77 44.08 -9.73
C GLY A 782 -5.74 44.77 -10.64
N ASP A 783 -5.51 44.26 -11.85
CA ASP A 783 -4.54 44.78 -12.82
C ASP A 783 -4.98 46.10 -13.49
N ARG A 784 -6.11 46.69 -13.07
CA ARG A 784 -6.48 48.06 -13.48
C ARG A 784 -5.68 49.06 -12.66
N LEU A 785 -4.50 49.43 -13.18
CA LEU A 785 -3.65 50.50 -12.66
C LEU A 785 -4.41 51.85 -12.62
N GLN A 786 -5.06 52.15 -11.50
CA GLN A 786 -5.59 53.50 -11.24
C GLN A 786 -4.40 54.46 -11.07
N ARG A 787 -4.36 55.52 -11.89
CA ARG A 787 -3.30 56.54 -11.87
C ARG A 787 -3.53 57.52 -10.72
N SER A 788 -2.45 58.16 -10.25
CA SER A 788 -2.53 59.18 -9.19
C SER A 788 -3.48 60.34 -9.53
N ALA A 789 -3.64 60.64 -10.82
CA ALA A 789 -4.52 61.70 -11.32
C ALA A 789 -6.03 61.40 -11.15
N SER A 790 -6.43 60.14 -11.00
CA SER A 790 -7.84 59.77 -10.77
C SER A 790 -8.23 59.68 -9.30
N VAL A 791 -7.29 59.99 -8.38
CA VAL A 791 -7.47 59.91 -6.93
C VAL A 791 -7.52 61.34 -6.37
N ALA A 792 -8.55 61.62 -5.56
CA ALA A 792 -8.69 62.93 -4.93
C ALA A 792 -7.56 63.19 -3.91
N GLU A 793 -7.21 64.46 -3.71
CA GLU A 793 -6.12 64.85 -2.82
C GLU A 793 -6.42 64.52 -1.35
N GLY A 794 -5.43 64.00 -0.64
CA GLY A 794 -5.51 63.69 0.79
C GLY A 794 -6.48 62.57 1.20
N THR A 795 -6.97 61.75 0.26
CA THR A 795 -7.94 60.68 0.57
C THR A 795 -7.28 59.38 1.05
N VAL A 796 -6.02 59.12 0.69
CA VAL A 796 -5.31 57.89 1.04
C VAL A 796 -4.75 57.97 2.46
N GLY A 797 -5.01 56.95 3.27
CA GLY A 797 -4.60 56.86 4.67
C GLY A 797 -5.32 57.83 5.62
N ARG A 798 -6.44 58.42 5.20
CA ARG A 798 -7.23 59.36 6.01
C ARG A 798 -8.03 58.62 7.08
N TYR A 799 -7.81 58.96 8.35
CA TYR A 799 -8.58 58.37 9.44
C TYR A 799 -10.00 58.97 9.48
N HIS A 800 -11.01 58.10 9.33
CA HIS A 800 -12.40 58.40 9.62
C HIS A 800 -12.74 57.80 10.99
N GLY A 801 -13.19 58.61 11.96
CA GLY A 801 -13.75 58.12 13.23
C GLY A 801 -12.83 58.06 14.46
N VAL A 802 -11.76 58.86 14.55
CA VAL A 802 -11.01 59.00 15.82
C VAL A 802 -11.80 59.87 16.79
N ASP A 803 -12.08 59.38 18.00
CA ASP A 803 -12.77 60.14 19.05
C ASP A 803 -11.99 61.42 19.39
N PRO A 804 -12.57 62.63 19.21
CA PRO A 804 -11.92 63.90 19.51
C PRO A 804 -11.41 64.02 20.96
N GLY A 805 -12.01 63.27 21.90
CA GLY A 805 -11.62 63.26 23.32
C GLY A 805 -10.44 62.35 23.66
N SER A 806 -10.04 61.48 22.74
CA SER A 806 -8.94 60.52 22.97
C SER A 806 -7.56 61.18 22.81
N ARG A 807 -6.55 60.59 23.46
CA ARG A 807 -5.15 61.02 23.34
C ARG A 807 -4.67 60.97 21.88
N ASP A 808 -5.17 60.03 21.09
CA ASP A 808 -4.91 59.89 19.66
C ASP A 808 -5.64 60.96 18.84
N GLY A 809 -6.87 61.34 19.22
CA GLY A 809 -7.60 62.46 18.63
C GLY A 809 -6.91 63.81 18.84
N ALA A 810 -6.40 64.05 20.05
CA ALA A 810 -5.60 65.23 20.35
C ALA A 810 -4.27 65.26 19.58
N ALA A 811 -3.57 64.12 19.47
CA ALA A 811 -2.35 64.00 18.67
C ALA A 811 -2.62 64.22 17.17
N LEU A 812 -3.72 63.69 16.64
CA LEU A 812 -4.17 63.89 15.26
C LEU A 812 -4.51 65.37 14.99
N ALA A 813 -5.18 66.04 15.93
CA ALA A 813 -5.52 67.46 15.83
C ALA A 813 -4.26 68.35 15.80
N ILE A 814 -3.24 68.01 16.59
CA ILE A 814 -1.94 68.68 16.57
C ILE A 814 -1.22 68.41 15.24
N SER A 815 -1.16 67.15 14.77
CA SER A 815 -0.56 66.79 13.48
C SER A 815 -1.19 67.56 12.32
N ARG A 816 -2.53 67.67 12.28
CA ARG A 816 -3.26 68.46 11.27
C ARG A 816 -2.91 69.94 11.27
N LYS A 817 -2.65 70.54 12.44
CA LYS A 817 -2.22 71.95 12.53
C LYS A 817 -0.83 72.16 11.91
N PHE A 818 0.07 71.21 12.08
CA PHE A 818 1.41 71.26 11.47
C PHE A 818 1.43 70.83 10.00
N ALA A 819 0.44 70.04 9.56
CA ALA A 819 0.32 69.55 8.19
C ALA A 819 -0.35 70.54 7.21
N ALA A 820 -0.82 71.70 7.69
CA ALA A 820 -1.53 72.73 6.91
C ALA A 820 -0.66 73.52 5.90
N SER A 821 0.51 73.00 5.53
CA SER A 821 1.35 73.58 4.48
C SER A 821 0.92 73.07 3.11
N ALA A 822 0.22 73.92 2.35
CA ALA A 822 -0.14 73.72 0.95
C ALA A 822 1.05 73.92 -0.02
N ARG A 823 2.24 73.41 0.33
CA ARG A 823 3.36 73.34 -0.62
C ARG A 823 3.26 72.03 -1.39
N ASP A 824 3.34 72.14 -2.72
CA ASP A 824 3.29 71.05 -3.68
C ASP A 824 4.05 69.83 -3.17
N ALA A 825 3.40 68.66 -3.23
CA ALA A 825 4.08 67.42 -2.97
C ALA A 825 5.27 67.30 -3.93
N TRP A 826 6.48 67.16 -3.37
CA TRP A 826 7.72 67.09 -4.17
C TRP A 826 7.83 65.79 -4.97
N ILE A 827 6.99 64.79 -4.64
CA ILE A 827 6.88 63.52 -5.32
C ILE A 827 5.48 63.39 -5.94
N VAL A 828 5.40 62.77 -7.13
CA VAL A 828 4.28 62.82 -8.09
C VAL A 828 2.91 62.53 -7.47
N ALA A 829 2.81 61.50 -6.63
CA ALA A 829 1.57 61.09 -5.98
C ALA A 829 1.49 61.47 -4.50
N GLY A 830 2.44 62.24 -3.97
CA GLY A 830 2.45 62.64 -2.55
C GLY A 830 1.22 63.48 -2.13
N ARG A 831 0.54 64.12 -3.09
CA ARG A 831 -0.74 64.82 -2.88
C ARG A 831 -1.92 63.89 -2.54
N THR A 832 -1.81 62.60 -2.87
CA THR A 832 -2.88 61.62 -2.60
C THR A 832 -2.91 61.19 -1.13
N LEU A 833 -1.78 61.31 -0.42
CA LEU A 833 -1.66 60.98 1.00
C LEU A 833 -2.27 62.07 1.90
N ALA A 834 -2.94 61.64 2.97
CA ALA A 834 -3.40 62.55 4.00
C ALA A 834 -2.22 63.39 4.57
N PRO A 835 -2.38 64.72 4.74
CA PRO A 835 -1.29 65.60 5.18
C PRO A 835 -0.64 65.16 6.50
N GLU A 836 -1.42 64.62 7.43
CA GLU A 836 -0.97 64.07 8.72
C GLU A 836 -0.06 62.84 8.63
N ARG A 837 0.02 62.17 7.48
CA ARG A 837 0.92 61.02 7.22
C ARG A 837 2.13 61.36 6.36
N ARG A 838 2.22 62.58 5.84
CA ARG A 838 3.36 63.01 5.01
C ARG A 838 4.59 63.27 5.87
N SER A 839 5.74 62.80 5.41
CA SER A 839 7.03 63.09 6.04
C SER A 839 7.94 63.83 5.07
N ILE A 840 8.12 65.14 5.31
CA ILE A 840 8.95 66.02 4.48
C ILE A 840 10.39 65.48 4.41
N ILE A 841 10.91 64.96 5.52
CA ILE A 841 12.27 64.38 5.59
C ILE A 841 12.38 63.21 4.63
N PHE A 842 11.43 62.27 4.67
CA PHE A 842 11.42 61.14 3.74
C PHE A 842 11.23 61.59 2.29
N GLU A 843 10.37 62.58 2.02
CA GLU A 843 10.16 63.11 0.66
C GLU A 843 11.46 63.69 0.07
N VAL A 844 12.19 64.51 0.85
CA VAL A 844 13.45 65.12 0.41
C VAL A 844 14.56 64.08 0.24
N VAL A 845 14.72 63.17 1.19
CA VAL A 845 15.74 62.10 1.12
C VAL A 845 15.48 61.19 -0.09
N THR A 846 14.23 60.81 -0.32
CA THR A 846 13.83 59.99 -1.47
C THR A 846 14.21 60.66 -2.78
N ARG A 847 13.95 61.97 -2.91
CA ARG A 847 14.27 62.73 -4.13
C ARG A 847 15.76 62.74 -4.43
N LEU A 848 16.59 62.96 -3.42
CA LEU A 848 18.04 63.01 -3.54
C LEU A 848 18.66 61.63 -3.81
N MET A 849 18.15 60.60 -3.15
CA MET A 849 18.74 59.26 -3.21
C MET A 849 18.23 58.42 -4.39
N PHE A 850 16.97 58.56 -4.81
CA PHE A 850 16.35 57.67 -5.79
C PHE A 850 17.14 57.59 -7.11
N HIS A 851 17.43 58.73 -7.73
CA HIS A 851 18.14 58.77 -9.02
C HIS A 851 19.57 58.23 -8.86
N SER A 852 20.25 58.60 -7.78
CA SER A 852 21.60 58.12 -7.44
C SER A 852 21.63 56.60 -7.24
N MET A 853 20.62 56.02 -6.57
CA MET A 853 20.49 54.58 -6.36
C MET A 853 20.17 53.83 -7.66
N ILE A 854 19.37 54.40 -8.56
CA ILE A 854 19.11 53.80 -9.88
C ILE A 854 20.37 53.81 -10.74
N ILE A 855 21.12 54.92 -10.77
CA ILE A 855 22.40 54.99 -11.48
C ILE A 855 23.39 53.98 -10.88
N PHE A 856 23.48 53.90 -9.55
CA PHE A 856 24.35 52.94 -8.88
C PHE A 856 23.92 51.49 -9.13
N SER A 857 22.61 51.21 -9.19
CA SER A 857 22.05 49.92 -9.56
C SER A 857 22.46 49.48 -10.98
N LEU A 858 22.43 50.39 -11.96
CA LEU A 858 22.93 50.14 -13.31
C LEU A 858 24.45 49.98 -13.36
N TYR A 859 25.19 50.75 -12.55
CA TYR A 859 26.62 50.58 -12.39
C TYR A 859 26.96 49.18 -11.85
N LEU A 860 26.30 48.72 -10.79
CA LEU A 860 26.52 47.38 -10.23
C LEU A 860 26.21 46.27 -11.25
N LEU A 861 25.16 46.45 -12.07
CA LEU A 861 24.81 45.51 -13.14
C LEU A 861 25.93 45.41 -14.19
N LEU A 862 26.41 46.56 -14.70
CA LEU A 862 27.40 46.59 -15.79
C LEU A 862 28.82 46.30 -15.32
N ALA A 863 29.17 46.72 -14.10
CA ALA A 863 30.49 46.51 -13.50
C ALA A 863 30.66 45.08 -12.97
N GLY A 864 29.57 44.35 -12.72
CA GLY A 864 29.54 43.03 -12.05
C GLY A 864 30.45 41.97 -12.68
N HIS A 865 30.72 42.08 -13.98
CA HIS A 865 31.61 41.14 -14.68
C HIS A 865 33.09 41.26 -14.26
N ASN A 866 33.49 42.42 -13.71
CA ASN A 866 34.89 42.70 -13.33
C ASN A 866 35.05 43.21 -11.89
N LEU A 867 34.00 43.75 -11.28
CA LEU A 867 33.96 44.28 -9.93
C LEU A 867 32.81 43.63 -9.15
N PRO A 868 32.78 43.76 -7.81
CA PRO A 868 31.66 43.25 -7.03
C PRO A 868 30.33 43.87 -7.48
N GLY A 869 29.33 43.05 -7.78
CA GLY A 869 28.08 43.45 -8.42
C GLY A 869 27.39 42.31 -9.18
N GLY A 870 26.62 42.65 -10.21
CA GLY A 870 25.89 41.71 -11.05
C GLY A 870 24.37 41.95 -11.07
N GLY A 871 23.64 41.07 -11.75
CA GLY A 871 22.18 41.19 -11.93
C GLY A 871 21.39 41.24 -10.63
N PHE A 872 21.73 40.40 -9.65
CA PHE A 872 21.06 40.37 -8.34
C PHE A 872 21.27 41.64 -7.53
N ALA A 873 22.53 42.02 -7.31
CA ALA A 873 22.91 43.20 -6.55
C ALA A 873 22.33 44.49 -7.15
N GLY A 874 22.45 44.64 -8.47
CA GLY A 874 21.84 45.73 -9.21
C GLY A 874 20.32 45.75 -9.02
N GLY A 875 19.65 44.61 -9.21
CA GLY A 875 18.20 44.50 -9.12
C GLY A 875 17.66 44.81 -7.72
N LEU A 876 18.31 44.30 -6.68
CA LEU A 876 17.95 44.58 -5.28
C LEU A 876 18.13 46.07 -4.94
N THR A 877 19.19 46.71 -5.46
CA THR A 877 19.43 48.14 -5.26
C THR A 877 18.35 48.99 -5.93
N ALA A 878 17.91 48.65 -7.15
CA ALA A 878 16.77 49.28 -7.79
C ALA A 878 15.46 49.02 -7.03
N GLY A 879 15.28 47.80 -6.52
CA GLY A 879 14.17 47.44 -5.64
C GLY A 879 14.12 48.28 -4.35
N LEU A 880 15.27 48.54 -3.72
CA LEU A 880 15.36 49.45 -2.56
C LEU A 880 15.04 50.89 -2.93
N ALA A 881 15.47 51.37 -4.11
CA ALA A 881 15.11 52.70 -4.60
C ALA A 881 13.58 52.84 -4.75
N LEU A 882 12.92 51.82 -5.32
CA LEU A 882 11.46 51.74 -5.40
C LEU A 882 10.79 51.62 -4.02
N THR A 883 11.41 50.89 -3.10
CA THR A 883 10.94 50.74 -1.71
C THR A 883 10.89 52.08 -0.99
N ILE A 884 11.94 52.90 -1.12
CA ILE A 884 11.99 54.23 -0.51
C ILE A 884 10.91 55.15 -1.11
N ARG A 885 10.65 55.08 -2.43
CA ARG A 885 9.53 55.80 -3.06
C ARG A 885 8.16 55.36 -2.55
N TYR A 886 7.95 54.05 -2.37
CA TYR A 886 6.73 53.54 -1.76
C TYR A 886 6.55 54.02 -0.31
N LEU A 887 7.62 54.00 0.51
CA LEU A 887 7.56 54.50 1.89
C LEU A 887 7.27 56.01 1.96
N ALA A 888 7.75 56.80 1.00
CA ALA A 888 7.56 58.25 0.98
C ALA A 888 6.21 58.71 0.41
N GLY A 889 5.67 58.02 -0.60
CA GLY A 889 4.47 58.46 -1.33
C GLY A 889 3.33 57.45 -1.43
N GLY A 890 3.44 56.28 -0.81
CA GLY A 890 2.39 55.25 -0.75
C GLY A 890 2.16 54.50 -2.06
N ARG A 891 1.02 53.77 -2.13
CA ARG A 891 0.72 52.83 -3.24
C ARG A 891 0.65 53.49 -4.62
N PHE A 892 0.18 54.72 -4.71
CA PHE A 892 0.06 55.44 -5.99
C PHE A 892 1.41 55.99 -6.47
N GLU A 893 2.30 56.40 -5.55
CA GLU A 893 3.65 56.84 -5.91
C GLU A 893 4.48 55.69 -6.49
N LEU A 894 4.38 54.50 -5.87
CA LEU A 894 5.03 53.29 -6.39
C LEU A 894 4.53 52.94 -7.81
N ARG A 895 3.23 53.14 -8.09
CA ARG A 895 2.64 52.90 -9.41
C ARG A 895 3.12 53.90 -10.46
N GLU A 896 3.28 55.18 -10.11
CA GLU A 896 3.86 56.20 -11.01
C GLU A 896 5.37 55.99 -11.23
N ALA A 897 6.08 55.50 -10.21
CA ALA A 897 7.51 55.19 -10.30
C ALA A 897 7.82 53.98 -11.19
N ALA A 898 6.94 52.97 -11.19
CA ALA A 898 7.08 51.73 -11.94
C ALA A 898 5.72 51.36 -12.59
N PRO A 899 5.43 51.87 -13.81
CA PRO A 899 4.13 51.67 -14.47
C PRO A 899 3.92 50.26 -15.05
N LEU A 900 4.93 49.40 -15.00
CA LEU A 900 4.86 48.02 -15.49
C LEU A 900 4.24 47.09 -14.42
N SER A 901 3.60 46.00 -14.86
CA SER A 901 3.13 44.97 -13.93
C SER A 901 4.31 44.15 -13.42
N ALA A 902 4.28 43.80 -12.12
CA ALA A 902 5.34 42.99 -11.52
C ALA A 902 5.47 41.62 -12.21
N GLY A 903 4.33 41.01 -12.58
CA GLY A 903 4.29 39.78 -13.38
C GLY A 903 4.90 39.92 -14.78
N ALA A 904 4.72 41.07 -15.45
CA ALA A 904 5.37 41.30 -16.75
C ALA A 904 6.89 41.44 -16.60
N LEU A 905 7.38 42.10 -15.54
CA LEU A 905 8.82 42.15 -15.26
C LEU A 905 9.38 40.75 -14.96
N LEU A 906 8.74 39.98 -14.09
CA LEU A 906 9.15 38.60 -13.82
C LEU A 906 9.18 37.74 -15.09
N GLY A 907 8.13 37.80 -15.91
CA GLY A 907 8.04 37.03 -17.15
C GLY A 907 9.04 37.47 -18.22
N THR A 908 9.24 38.78 -18.41
CA THR A 908 10.21 39.31 -19.38
C THR A 908 11.65 39.05 -18.97
N GLY A 909 11.98 39.20 -17.69
CA GLY A 909 13.31 38.88 -17.17
C GLY A 909 13.63 37.39 -17.32
N LEU A 910 12.68 36.51 -16.98
CA LEU A 910 12.86 35.06 -17.17
C LEU A 910 12.96 34.67 -18.64
N ALA A 911 12.13 35.28 -19.51
CA ALA A 911 12.20 35.07 -20.95
C ALA A 911 13.54 35.55 -21.53
N LEU A 912 14.07 36.69 -21.06
CA LEU A 912 15.36 37.23 -21.48
C LEU A 912 16.52 36.30 -21.07
N ALA A 913 16.52 35.82 -19.82
CA ALA A 913 17.51 34.87 -19.33
C ALA A 913 17.45 33.50 -20.05
N ALA A 914 16.24 33.01 -20.33
CA ALA A 914 16.05 31.80 -21.12
C ALA A 914 16.50 31.98 -22.58
N ALA A 915 16.16 33.12 -23.20
CA ALA A 915 16.56 33.44 -24.55
C ALA A 915 18.09 33.55 -24.68
N SER A 916 18.77 34.20 -23.74
CA SER A 916 20.23 34.28 -23.74
C SER A 916 20.89 32.90 -23.58
N GLY A 917 20.28 31.98 -22.81
CA GLY A 917 20.77 30.62 -22.66
C GLY A 917 20.56 29.71 -23.88
N VAL A 918 19.43 29.87 -24.58
CA VAL A 918 19.06 29.03 -25.74
C VAL A 918 19.67 29.54 -27.05
N THR A 919 19.90 30.86 -27.19
CA THR A 919 20.42 31.46 -28.43
C THR A 919 21.73 30.81 -28.93
N PRO A 920 22.73 30.52 -28.07
CA PRO A 920 23.94 29.82 -28.52
C PRO A 920 23.67 28.46 -29.16
N LEU A 921 22.69 27.70 -28.66
CA LEU A 921 22.29 26.40 -29.24
C LEU A 921 21.77 26.56 -30.68
N LEU A 922 21.00 27.62 -30.95
CA LEU A 922 20.49 27.93 -32.30
C LEU A 922 21.61 28.33 -33.26
N LEU A 923 22.75 28.78 -32.73
CA LEU A 923 23.95 29.18 -33.48
C LEU A 923 25.02 28.07 -33.55
N GLY A 924 24.70 26.84 -33.10
CA GLY A 924 25.61 25.69 -33.12
C GLY A 924 26.53 25.55 -31.90
N GLY A 925 26.35 26.38 -30.88
CA GLY A 925 27.03 26.29 -29.58
C GLY A 925 26.30 25.41 -28.56
N GLN A 926 26.75 25.46 -27.30
CA GLN A 926 26.12 24.78 -26.17
C GLN A 926 25.17 25.71 -25.41
N VAL A 927 24.19 25.15 -24.69
CA VAL A 927 23.26 25.95 -23.88
C VAL A 927 24.04 26.74 -22.82
N PHE A 928 23.72 28.03 -22.66
CA PHE A 928 24.43 28.99 -21.80
C PHE A 928 25.89 29.27 -22.15
N GLN A 929 26.36 28.88 -23.33
CA GLN A 929 27.70 29.26 -23.79
C GLN A 929 27.77 30.78 -24.06
N SER A 930 28.65 31.50 -23.38
CA SER A 930 28.89 32.91 -23.67
C SER A 930 29.76 33.13 -24.90
N ALA A 931 29.53 34.25 -25.59
CA ALA A 931 30.41 34.81 -26.60
C ALA A 931 31.03 36.12 -26.09
N ILE A 932 32.31 36.29 -26.38
CA ILE A 932 33.08 37.50 -26.06
C ILE A 932 33.19 38.33 -27.34
N ILE A 933 32.73 39.57 -27.30
CA ILE A 933 32.73 40.51 -28.41
C ILE A 933 33.66 41.67 -28.02
N GLU A 934 34.76 41.82 -28.75
CA GLU A 934 35.73 42.90 -28.54
C GLU A 934 35.57 43.94 -29.64
N VAL A 935 35.33 45.20 -29.26
CA VAL A 935 35.13 46.33 -30.18
C VAL A 935 35.95 47.52 -29.73
N TRP A 936 36.73 48.10 -30.63
CA TRP A 936 37.44 49.34 -30.37
C TRP A 936 36.56 50.55 -30.74
N LEU A 937 36.35 51.46 -29.78
CA LEU A 937 35.60 52.70 -29.98
C LEU A 937 36.49 53.94 -29.82
N PRO A 938 36.40 54.95 -30.72
CA PRO A 938 37.32 56.09 -30.76
C PRO A 938 37.45 56.92 -29.46
N VAL A 939 36.41 56.90 -28.61
CA VAL A 939 36.36 57.65 -27.34
C VAL A 939 36.58 56.75 -26.12
N PHE A 940 36.28 55.47 -26.23
CA PHE A 940 36.20 54.54 -25.09
C PHE A 940 37.28 53.46 -25.09
N GLY A 941 38.08 53.35 -26.17
CA GLY A 941 39.12 52.34 -26.32
C GLY A 941 38.54 50.95 -26.61
N ASP A 942 39.27 49.90 -26.22
CA ASP A 942 38.86 48.51 -26.34
C ASP A 942 37.74 48.19 -25.35
N ILE A 943 36.54 47.90 -25.87
CA ILE A 943 35.40 47.45 -25.07
C ILE A 943 35.24 45.94 -25.25
N LYS A 944 35.34 45.20 -24.14
CA LYS A 944 35.04 43.78 -24.05
C LYS A 944 33.62 43.59 -23.54
N PHE A 945 32.73 43.08 -24.40
CA PHE A 945 31.35 42.77 -24.07
C PHE A 945 31.13 41.26 -24.07
N VAL A 946 30.56 40.71 -23.01
CA VAL A 946 30.27 39.28 -22.90
C VAL A 946 28.77 39.07 -22.88
N THR A 947 28.27 38.12 -23.68
CA THR A 947 26.82 37.89 -23.81
C THR A 947 26.15 37.46 -22.50
N SER A 948 26.90 36.97 -21.51
CA SER A 948 26.41 36.72 -20.14
C SER A 948 25.85 37.96 -19.46
N THR A 949 26.23 39.18 -19.87
CA THR A 949 25.61 40.41 -19.39
C THR A 949 24.11 40.47 -19.75
N ILE A 950 23.68 39.88 -20.87
CA ILE A 950 22.25 39.81 -21.25
C ILE A 950 21.47 38.90 -20.29
N PHE A 951 22.09 37.79 -19.88
CA PHE A 951 21.54 36.91 -18.85
C PHE A 951 21.42 37.65 -17.51
N ASP A 952 22.45 38.40 -17.12
CA ASP A 952 22.46 39.27 -15.94
C ASP A 952 21.38 40.36 -15.97
N ILE A 953 21.09 40.95 -17.14
CA ILE A 953 19.95 41.87 -17.32
C ILE A 953 18.62 41.14 -17.09
N GLY A 954 18.50 39.90 -17.55
CA GLY A 954 17.34 39.05 -17.26
C GLY A 954 17.14 38.86 -15.75
N VAL A 955 18.20 38.47 -15.04
CA VAL A 955 18.23 38.34 -13.57
C VAL A 955 17.83 39.65 -12.90
N TYR A 956 18.42 40.77 -13.31
CA TYR A 956 18.12 42.11 -12.80
C TYR A 956 16.62 42.43 -12.90
N VAL A 957 16.01 42.19 -14.06
CA VAL A 957 14.60 42.47 -14.31
C VAL A 957 13.70 41.57 -13.45
N VAL A 958 14.05 40.29 -13.27
CA VAL A 958 13.31 39.38 -12.35
C VAL A 958 13.38 39.88 -10.92
N VAL A 959 14.55 40.28 -10.43
CA VAL A 959 14.73 40.74 -9.05
C VAL A 959 13.98 42.05 -8.79
N VAL A 960 14.02 43.00 -9.73
CA VAL A 960 13.20 44.24 -9.64
C VAL A 960 11.70 43.89 -9.63
N GLY A 961 11.28 42.95 -10.49
CA GLY A 961 9.91 42.45 -10.54
C GLY A 961 9.45 41.84 -9.21
N LEU A 962 10.30 41.01 -8.58
CA LEU A 962 10.05 40.39 -7.28
C LEU A 962 9.85 41.46 -6.20
N VAL A 963 10.75 42.43 -6.08
CA VAL A 963 10.64 43.47 -5.04
C VAL A 963 9.39 44.31 -5.26
N LEU A 964 9.07 44.65 -6.52
CA LEU A 964 7.84 45.35 -6.86
C LEU A 964 6.59 44.55 -6.48
N ASP A 965 6.60 43.23 -6.69
CA ASP A 965 5.50 42.34 -6.32
C ASP A 965 5.31 42.27 -4.79
N VAL A 966 6.41 42.17 -4.04
CA VAL A 966 6.41 42.19 -2.57
C VAL A 966 5.84 43.52 -2.04
N LEU A 967 6.27 44.66 -2.58
CA LEU A 967 5.75 45.98 -2.16
C LEU A 967 4.27 46.16 -2.49
N ARG A 968 3.81 45.64 -3.63
CA ARG A 968 2.40 45.71 -4.02
C ARG A 968 1.52 44.78 -3.18
N SER A 969 1.94 43.54 -2.97
CA SER A 969 1.18 42.52 -2.25
C SER A 969 1.17 42.73 -0.74
N LEU A 970 2.33 43.02 -0.12
CA LEU A 970 2.44 43.19 1.34
C LEU A 970 2.30 44.65 1.80
N GLY A 971 2.49 45.61 0.90
CA GLY A 971 2.31 47.02 1.19
C GLY A 971 0.96 47.53 0.71
N ALA A 972 0.85 47.79 -0.59
CA ALA A 972 -0.29 48.48 -1.19
C ALA A 972 -1.65 47.80 -0.93
N GLU A 973 -1.71 46.47 -1.08
CA GLU A 973 -2.96 45.70 -0.91
C GLU A 973 -3.38 45.59 0.56
N ILE A 974 -2.42 45.45 1.48
CA ILE A 974 -2.71 45.46 2.92
C ILE A 974 -3.23 46.84 3.35
N ASP A 975 -2.60 47.92 2.88
CA ASP A 975 -3.05 49.29 3.12
C ASP A 975 -4.51 49.49 2.66
N GLU A 976 -4.87 48.98 1.47
CA GLU A 976 -6.23 49.06 0.91
C GLU A 976 -7.25 48.29 1.75
N HIS A 977 -6.97 47.03 2.11
CA HIS A 977 -7.83 46.25 2.99
C HIS A 977 -8.00 46.87 4.38
N MET A 978 -6.97 47.51 4.93
CA MET A 978 -7.06 48.22 6.20
C MET A 978 -7.96 49.45 6.11
N GLU A 979 -7.81 50.25 5.04
CA GLU A 979 -8.65 51.41 4.77
C GLU A 979 -10.13 51.01 4.57
N GLU A 980 -10.40 49.95 3.81
CA GLU A 980 -11.76 49.43 3.61
C GLU A 980 -12.41 48.95 4.92
N ARG A 981 -11.65 48.23 5.76
CA ARG A 981 -12.13 47.80 7.08
C ARG A 981 -12.43 48.98 8.00
N SER A 982 -11.57 50.00 8.00
CA SER A 982 -11.80 51.23 8.77
C SER A 982 -12.99 52.03 8.24
N ALA A 983 -13.23 52.04 6.93
CA ALA A 983 -14.40 52.70 6.35
C ALA A 983 -15.71 51.95 6.65
N ALA A 984 -15.66 50.62 6.77
CA ALA A 984 -16.83 49.78 7.09
C ALA A 984 -17.19 49.80 8.59
N ALA A 985 -16.22 50.01 9.48
CA ALA A 985 -16.44 50.25 10.90
C ALA A 985 -16.86 51.72 11.13
N GLY A 986 -18.16 52.01 11.08
CA GLY A 986 -18.69 53.36 11.40
C GLY A 986 -18.37 53.80 12.85
N PRO A 987 -18.64 55.07 13.22
CA PRO A 987 -18.26 55.60 14.54
C PRO A 987 -19.04 54.86 15.65
N GLU A 988 -18.33 54.17 16.54
CA GLU A 988 -18.91 53.59 17.74
C GLU A 988 -19.46 54.70 18.65
N PRO A 989 -20.67 54.56 19.22
CA PRO A 989 -21.15 55.48 20.25
C PRO A 989 -20.32 55.30 21.53
N ALA A 990 -19.86 56.42 22.09
CA ALA A 990 -19.05 56.48 23.30
C ALA A 990 -19.62 55.59 24.43
N GLN A 991 -18.92 54.50 24.74
CA GLN A 991 -19.18 53.73 25.96
C GLN A 991 -18.33 54.31 27.09
N GLN A 992 -19.06 54.81 28.07
CA GLN A 992 -18.59 55.28 29.38
C GLN A 992 -17.75 54.21 30.08
N ASP A 993 -16.75 54.69 30.83
CA ASP A 993 -15.93 53.95 31.79
C ASP A 993 -16.69 52.78 32.46
N GLN A 994 -16.29 51.55 32.15
CA GLN A 994 -16.55 50.40 33.01
C GLN A 994 -15.23 49.68 33.30
N GLU A 995 -14.90 49.64 34.60
CA GLU A 995 -13.81 48.88 35.19
C GLU A 995 -13.78 47.42 34.69
N PRO A 996 -12.61 46.78 34.64
CA PRO A 996 -12.50 45.38 34.24
C PRO A 996 -13.10 44.49 35.33
N ASP A 997 -14.34 44.08 35.14
CA ASP A 997 -15.02 43.12 35.98
C ASP A 997 -14.32 41.75 35.86
N ARG A 998 -13.77 41.30 36.99
CA ARG A 998 -13.23 39.95 37.17
C ARG A 998 -14.40 38.97 37.13
N PHE A 999 -14.42 38.04 36.17
CA PHE A 999 -15.12 36.78 36.37
C PHE A 999 -14.18 35.56 36.23
N PRO A 1000 -14.31 34.57 37.13
CA PRO A 1000 -13.37 33.48 37.28
C PRO A 1000 -13.70 32.30 36.37
N ALA A 1001 -12.67 31.48 36.15
CA ALA A 1001 -12.76 30.19 35.50
C ALA A 1001 -13.72 29.26 36.26
N GLU A 1002 -14.63 28.60 35.54
CA GLU A 1002 -15.23 27.36 36.02
C GLU A 1002 -15.57 26.36 34.90
N THR A 1003 -15.29 25.11 35.25
CA THR A 1003 -15.96 23.87 34.84
C THR A 1003 -15.63 23.21 33.50
N THR A 1004 -14.71 22.25 33.64
CA THR A 1004 -14.66 20.97 32.94
C THR A 1004 -16.04 20.33 32.72
N ALA A 1005 -16.44 20.16 31.47
CA ALA A 1005 -17.46 19.19 31.09
C ALA A 1005 -16.81 17.87 30.67
N LYS A 1006 -17.05 16.83 31.47
CA LYS A 1006 -16.97 15.44 31.03
C LYS A 1006 -17.97 15.25 29.89
N GLY A 1007 -17.50 14.82 28.72
CA GLY A 1007 -18.33 14.32 27.64
C GLY A 1007 -17.93 12.88 27.35
N ASN A 1008 -18.82 11.94 27.68
CA ASN A 1008 -18.81 10.58 27.17
C ASN A 1008 -18.87 10.60 25.63
N ALA A 1009 -17.95 9.87 24.99
CA ALA A 1009 -18.15 9.14 23.73
C ALA A 1009 -17.06 8.08 23.64
#